data_AF-A0A8J6GFI1-F1
#
_entry.id   AF-A0A8J6GFI1-F1
#
_cell.length_a   1.000
_cell.length_b   1.000
_cell.length_c   1.000
_cell.angle_alpha   90.00
_cell.angle_beta   90.00
_cell.angle_gamma   90.00
#
_symmetry.space_group_name_H-M   'P 1'
#
loop_
_entity.id
_entity.type
_entity.pdbx_description
1 polymer ?
#
loop_
_entity_poly.entity_id
_entity_poly.type
_entity_poly.pdbx_seq_one_letter_code
_entity_poly.pdbx_strand_id
1 'polypeptide(L)'
;MNLEIDFPLSGKGDVSKRESESESESESESESESESESESESKKGWVLRRKQLRADELDLCIVLLRKQTLAAQALNQMERIQSHGRYTGDQTTGVQALQRVSSKPKSREREPHSSSLDLQTEARFKNKGTVWLCGYLHALEMPASRMEGRRADIQKYSQRGQEQEPLPEPADACLEATCSPERTPFSSAFALNKEATSSEISSFSWASAFSYPQLSPLLPLVIFLEVKHLCADIKDCTTNAQPLWLTSVAAGIKERLQLIRSMCGIWALFGSDDCLSVQCLSAMKIAHRGPDAFRFENVNGYTNCCFGFHRLAVVDPLFGMQPLRVRKYPYLWLCYNGEIYNHKALQERFEFEYQTNVDGEVILHLYDKGGIEQTISMLDGVFAFILLDTANKKVFLGRDTYGVRPLFKAMTEDGFLAVCSEAKGLISLKHSSTPFLKVEPFLPGHYEVLDLKPNGKVASVEMVKYHHCTDEPLHALYDNVEKLFPGFELETVKSNLRILFDNAIRKRLMTDRRIGCLLSGGLDSSLVAASLLKQLKEAQVQYPLQTFAIGMEDSPDLLAARKVANYIGSEHHEVLFNSEEGIQALDEVIFSLETYDITTVRASVGMYLISKYIRKNTDSVVIFSGEGSDELTQGYIYFHKAPSPEKAEEESERLLKELYLFDVLRADRTTAAHGLELRVPFLDHRFSSYYLSLPPEMRIPKNGIEKHLLRETFEDSNLLPKEILWRPKEAFSDGITSVKNSWFKILQDYVEHQVDDAMMATAAQRFPFNTPQTKEGYYYRQIFERHYPGRADWLTHYWMPKWINATDPSARTLSHYKSFAEA
;
A
#
# COMPACT_ATOMS: atom_id res chain seq x y z
N MET A 1 44.31 3.68 9.26
CA MET A 1 45.20 2.51 9.25
C MET A 1 44.65 1.57 8.21
N ASN A 2 45.47 1.07 7.31
CA ASN A 2 45.02 0.13 6.28
C ASN A 2 45.02 -1.29 6.86
N LEU A 3 44.04 -2.10 6.49
CA LEU A 3 44.03 -3.53 6.72
C LEU A 3 43.58 -4.21 5.44
N GLU A 4 44.56 -4.77 4.73
CA GLU A 4 44.34 -5.74 3.66
C GLU A 4 44.00 -7.10 4.29
N ILE A 5 43.20 -7.93 3.60
CA ILE A 5 42.87 -9.29 4.04
C ILE A 5 43.07 -10.24 2.85
N ASP A 6 44.04 -11.14 2.96
CA ASP A 6 44.39 -12.13 1.94
C ASP A 6 43.40 -13.30 1.90
N PHE A 7 43.23 -13.88 0.70
CA PHE A 7 42.56 -15.16 0.47
C PHE A 7 43.58 -16.29 0.19
N PRO A 8 43.50 -17.45 0.87
CA PRO A 8 44.23 -18.65 0.48
C PRO A 8 43.46 -19.49 -0.57
N LEU A 9 44.15 -19.88 -1.64
CA LEU A 9 43.69 -20.85 -2.64
C LEU A 9 44.40 -22.22 -2.46
N SER A 10 43.73 -23.34 -2.74
CA SER A 10 44.22 -24.49 -3.56
C SER A 10 43.49 -25.83 -3.30
N GLY A 11 43.60 -26.79 -4.23
CA GLY A 11 43.10 -28.18 -4.13
C GLY A 11 41.78 -28.42 -4.88
N LYS A 12 41.71 -28.57 -6.22
CA LYS A 12 42.28 -29.61 -7.11
C LYS A 12 41.89 -31.06 -6.78
N GLY A 13 41.14 -31.68 -7.69
CA GLY A 13 40.87 -33.11 -7.84
C GLY A 13 40.31 -33.36 -9.25
N ASP A 14 40.74 -34.42 -9.94
CA ASP A 14 40.64 -34.54 -11.41
C ASP A 14 39.82 -35.76 -11.91
N VAL A 15 39.20 -35.57 -13.08
CA VAL A 15 38.96 -36.54 -14.19
C VAL A 15 38.44 -37.96 -13.88
N SER A 16 37.30 -38.29 -14.50
CA SER A 16 37.24 -39.50 -15.36
C SER A 16 36.26 -39.31 -16.53
N LYS A 17 36.67 -39.79 -17.72
CA LYS A 17 35.81 -39.92 -18.92
C LYS A 17 35.08 -41.28 -18.90
N ARG A 18 33.99 -41.38 -19.66
CA ARG A 18 33.78 -42.50 -20.59
C ARG A 18 33.00 -42.09 -21.83
N GLU A 19 33.40 -42.65 -22.96
CA GLU A 19 32.77 -42.55 -24.28
C GLU A 19 32.17 -43.93 -24.61
N SER A 20 31.08 -43.98 -25.39
CA SER A 20 30.88 -44.96 -26.49
C SER A 20 29.48 -44.84 -27.09
N GLU A 21 29.42 -44.82 -28.43
CA GLU A 21 28.45 -45.51 -29.32
C GLU A 21 26.93 -45.49 -28.97
N SER A 22 26.01 -44.88 -29.72
CA SER A 22 25.70 -44.90 -31.18
C SER A 22 24.81 -46.04 -31.64
N GLU A 23 23.64 -45.71 -32.22
CA GLU A 23 23.06 -46.42 -33.37
C GLU A 23 22.01 -45.52 -34.07
N SER A 24 21.59 -45.90 -35.28
CA SER A 24 20.88 -45.02 -36.23
C SER A 24 20.00 -45.77 -37.22
N GLU A 25 18.79 -45.27 -37.49
CA GLU A 25 17.91 -45.53 -38.65
C GLU A 25 16.80 -44.44 -38.60
N SER A 26 16.61 -43.54 -39.58
CA SER A 26 15.95 -43.67 -40.90
C SER A 26 14.49 -44.17 -40.78
N GLU A 27 13.48 -43.37 -41.12
CA GLU A 27 12.80 -43.32 -42.46
C GLU A 27 12.15 -44.67 -42.85
N SER A 28 10.89 -44.77 -43.31
CA SER A 28 10.05 -43.77 -44.00
C SER A 28 8.51 -43.97 -43.82
N GLU A 29 7.76 -43.16 -44.56
CA GLU A 29 6.32 -43.15 -44.92
C GLU A 29 5.67 -44.55 -45.15
N SER A 30 4.34 -44.76 -45.13
CA SER A 30 3.25 -43.89 -45.63
C SER A 30 1.81 -44.27 -45.16
N GLU A 31 0.82 -43.50 -45.64
CA GLU A 31 -0.63 -43.82 -45.82
C GLU A 31 -1.54 -44.11 -44.60
N SER A 32 -2.44 -43.15 -44.31
CA SER A 32 -3.87 -43.30 -44.63
C SER A 32 -4.67 -42.01 -44.39
N GLU A 33 -5.41 -41.54 -45.41
CA GLU A 33 -6.40 -40.47 -45.27
C GLU A 33 -7.82 -41.05 -45.20
N SER A 34 -8.69 -40.47 -44.36
CA SER A 34 -10.11 -40.22 -44.70
C SER A 34 -10.85 -39.44 -43.60
N GLU A 35 -11.95 -38.79 -44.00
CA GLU A 35 -12.98 -38.15 -43.17
C GLU A 35 -12.58 -37.01 -42.21
N SER A 36 -12.73 -35.74 -42.65
CA SER A 36 -13.73 -34.79 -42.09
C SER A 36 -13.65 -33.35 -42.62
N GLU A 37 -13.85 -33.12 -43.93
CA GLU A 37 -14.06 -31.76 -44.46
C GLU A 37 -15.41 -31.16 -44.02
N SER A 38 -15.43 -30.45 -42.87
CA SER A 38 -16.57 -29.58 -42.50
C SER A 38 -16.25 -28.42 -41.54
N GLU A 39 -15.17 -28.45 -40.76
CA GLU A 39 -14.88 -27.39 -39.78
C GLU A 39 -14.09 -26.17 -40.31
N SER A 40 -13.51 -26.25 -41.51
CA SER A 40 -12.41 -25.35 -41.90
C SER A 40 -12.84 -23.91 -42.27
N GLU A 41 -14.07 -23.71 -42.76
CA GLU A 41 -14.57 -22.38 -43.16
C GLU A 41 -15.02 -21.52 -41.97
N SER A 42 -15.70 -22.13 -41.00
CA SER A 42 -16.18 -21.45 -39.78
C SER A 42 -15.03 -20.77 -39.02
N LYS A 43 -13.93 -21.51 -38.82
CA LYS A 43 -12.74 -21.02 -38.11
C LYS A 43 -12.07 -19.85 -38.85
N LYS A 44 -12.06 -19.83 -40.19
CA LYS A 44 -11.53 -18.70 -40.99
C LYS A 44 -12.40 -17.44 -40.84
N GLY A 45 -13.73 -17.57 -40.90
CA GLY A 45 -14.66 -16.45 -40.74
C GLY A 45 -14.57 -15.75 -39.37
N TRP A 46 -14.43 -16.54 -38.29
CA TRP A 46 -14.25 -16.01 -36.94
C TRP A 46 -12.93 -15.26 -36.74
N VAL A 47 -11.83 -15.74 -37.34
CA VAL A 47 -10.52 -15.08 -37.25
C VAL A 47 -10.50 -13.74 -37.99
N LEU A 48 -11.17 -13.62 -39.15
CA LEU A 48 -11.32 -12.33 -39.84
C LEU A 48 -12.13 -11.33 -38.99
N ARG A 49 -13.29 -11.73 -38.45
CA ARG A 49 -14.11 -10.82 -37.62
C ARG A 49 -13.38 -10.35 -36.36
N ARG A 50 -12.58 -11.22 -35.72
CA ARG A 50 -11.73 -10.83 -34.57
C ARG A 50 -10.56 -9.92 -34.95
N LYS A 51 -10.09 -9.91 -36.21
CA LYS A 51 -9.09 -8.94 -36.69
C LYS A 51 -9.74 -7.59 -37.00
N GLN A 52 -10.92 -7.60 -37.63
CA GLN A 52 -11.66 -6.38 -37.98
C GLN A 52 -12.05 -5.59 -36.72
N LEU A 53 -12.73 -6.23 -35.76
CA LEU A 53 -13.14 -5.60 -34.50
C LEU A 53 -11.98 -4.92 -33.74
N ARG A 54 -10.80 -5.55 -33.74
CA ARG A 54 -9.60 -4.97 -33.10
C ARG A 54 -9.01 -3.79 -33.85
N ALA A 55 -9.18 -3.71 -35.18
CA ALA A 55 -8.78 -2.54 -35.96
C ALA A 55 -9.74 -1.38 -35.67
N ASP A 56 -11.04 -1.65 -35.68
CA ASP A 56 -12.08 -0.66 -35.41
C ASP A 56 -11.96 -0.10 -33.95
N GLU A 57 -11.66 -0.96 -32.97
CA GLU A 57 -11.32 -0.55 -31.58
C GLU A 57 -10.04 0.29 -31.50
N LEU A 58 -9.00 -0.06 -32.29
CA LEU A 58 -7.72 0.66 -32.29
C LEU A 58 -7.86 2.06 -32.90
N ASP A 59 -8.57 2.19 -34.02
CA ASP A 59 -8.84 3.48 -34.66
C ASP A 59 -9.71 4.37 -33.76
N LEU A 60 -10.70 3.81 -33.06
CA LEU A 60 -11.49 4.56 -32.07
C LEU A 60 -10.60 5.11 -30.94
N CYS A 61 -9.67 4.29 -30.42
CA CYS A 61 -8.68 4.72 -29.42
C CYS A 61 -7.73 5.80 -29.97
N ILE A 62 -7.25 5.67 -31.22
CA ILE A 62 -6.40 6.67 -31.88
C ILE A 62 -7.14 8.00 -32.06
N VAL A 63 -8.42 7.97 -32.43
CA VAL A 63 -9.28 9.17 -32.54
C VAL A 63 -9.49 9.82 -31.17
N LEU A 64 -9.73 9.04 -30.11
CA LEU A 64 -9.87 9.56 -28.75
C LEU A 64 -8.57 10.19 -28.23
N LEU A 65 -7.42 9.54 -28.41
CA LEU A 65 -6.10 10.08 -28.04
C LEU A 65 -5.76 11.36 -28.82
N ARG A 66 -6.08 11.43 -30.12
CA ARG A 66 -5.93 12.65 -30.92
C ARG A 66 -6.83 13.77 -30.41
N LYS A 67 -8.09 13.49 -30.06
CA LYS A 67 -9.01 14.49 -29.47
C LYS A 67 -8.53 14.99 -28.10
N GLN A 68 -8.03 14.11 -27.23
CA GLN A 68 -7.43 14.49 -25.94
C GLN A 68 -6.16 15.34 -26.12
N THR A 69 -5.29 14.98 -27.08
CA THR A 69 -4.08 15.75 -27.42
C THR A 69 -4.44 17.16 -27.91
N LEU A 70 -5.44 17.28 -28.79
CA LEU A 70 -5.94 18.58 -29.26
C LEU A 70 -6.58 19.41 -28.13
N ALA A 71 -7.29 18.79 -27.20
CA ALA A 71 -7.83 19.47 -26.02
C ALA A 71 -6.72 19.99 -25.09
N ALA A 72 -5.66 19.20 -24.85
CA ALA A 72 -4.50 19.62 -24.06
C ALA A 72 -3.71 20.76 -24.73
N GLN A 73 -3.64 20.76 -26.07
CA GLN A 73 -3.06 21.86 -26.86
C GLN A 73 -3.93 23.13 -26.81
N ALA A 74 -5.25 23.00 -26.84
CA ALA A 74 -6.18 24.13 -26.68
C ALA A 74 -6.12 24.74 -25.27
N LEU A 75 -6.02 23.91 -24.22
CA LEU A 75 -5.77 24.36 -22.84
C LEU A 75 -4.43 25.11 -22.74
N ASN A 76 -3.34 24.57 -23.30
CA ASN A 76 -2.05 25.27 -23.38
C ASN A 76 -2.13 26.61 -24.13
N GLN A 77 -2.98 26.74 -25.17
CA GLN A 77 -3.22 28.02 -25.82
C GLN A 77 -4.03 28.98 -24.93
N MET A 78 -5.05 28.51 -24.20
CA MET A 78 -5.80 29.34 -23.25
C MET A 78 -4.92 29.85 -22.11
N GLU A 79 -4.04 29.01 -21.54
CA GLU A 79 -3.07 29.43 -20.51
C GLU A 79 -2.06 30.45 -21.06
N ARG A 80 -1.61 30.29 -22.31
CA ARG A 80 -0.78 31.29 -23.00
C ARG A 80 -1.51 32.61 -23.24
N ILE A 81 -2.81 32.58 -23.53
CA ILE A 81 -3.64 33.78 -23.69
C ILE A 81 -3.86 34.47 -22.34
N GLN A 82 -4.16 33.71 -21.27
CA GLN A 82 -4.36 34.26 -19.93
C GLN A 82 -3.07 34.84 -19.33
N SER A 83 -1.90 34.23 -19.58
CA SER A 83 -0.60 34.76 -19.15
C SER A 83 -0.16 36.03 -19.90
N HIS A 84 -0.67 36.28 -21.10
CA HIS A 84 -0.49 37.56 -21.81
C HIS A 84 -1.58 38.60 -21.49
N GLY A 85 -2.62 38.22 -20.74
CA GLY A 85 -3.75 39.09 -20.39
C GLY A 85 -3.59 39.95 -19.13
N ARG A 86 -2.37 40.07 -18.57
CA ARG A 86 -2.11 40.80 -17.31
C ARG A 86 -1.07 41.92 -17.43
N TYR A 87 -1.23 42.82 -18.41
CA TYR A 87 -0.70 44.18 -18.34
C TYR A 87 -1.66 45.16 -19.05
N THR A 88 -1.56 46.44 -18.69
CA THR A 88 -2.46 47.55 -19.08
C THR A 88 -3.90 47.41 -18.58
N GLY A 89 -4.19 48.10 -17.47
CA GLY A 89 -5.55 48.46 -17.06
C GLY A 89 -5.53 49.91 -16.60
N ASP A 90 -6.08 50.81 -17.41
CA ASP A 90 -6.43 52.18 -17.04
C ASP A 90 -7.66 52.62 -17.86
N GLN A 91 -8.36 53.67 -17.44
CA GLN A 91 -9.78 53.85 -17.75
C GLN A 91 -10.14 54.93 -18.79
N THR A 92 -11.22 54.61 -19.52
CA THR A 92 -12.28 55.51 -20.01
C THR A 92 -12.06 56.52 -21.16
N THR A 93 -13.12 56.61 -21.99
CA THR A 93 -13.43 57.61 -23.03
C THR A 93 -12.55 57.63 -24.30
N GLY A 94 -13.21 57.78 -25.46
CA GLY A 94 -12.56 57.90 -26.77
C GLY A 94 -13.41 57.32 -27.91
N VAL A 95 -14.06 58.18 -28.69
CA VAL A 95 -14.82 57.82 -29.90
C VAL A 95 -13.93 57.99 -31.15
N GLN A 96 -14.29 57.31 -32.26
CA GLN A 96 -13.81 57.47 -33.66
C GLN A 96 -12.50 56.77 -34.14
N ALA A 97 -12.73 55.75 -34.99
CA ALA A 97 -12.41 55.72 -36.43
C ALA A 97 -10.95 55.64 -36.98
N LEU A 98 -10.72 54.50 -37.68
CA LEU A 98 -10.19 54.36 -39.05
C LEU A 98 -8.68 54.54 -39.38
N GLN A 99 -8.26 53.71 -40.38
CA GLN A 99 -7.00 53.71 -41.14
C GLN A 99 -5.71 53.37 -40.36
N ARG A 100 -4.61 52.82 -40.93
CA ARG A 100 -4.21 51.96 -42.09
C ARG A 100 -2.73 52.33 -42.39
N VAL A 101 -1.98 51.43 -43.05
CA VAL A 101 -0.56 51.62 -43.53
C VAL A 101 0.48 51.56 -42.38
N SER A 102 1.33 50.52 -42.25
CA SER A 102 2.60 50.19 -42.96
C SER A 102 3.74 51.23 -42.75
N SER A 103 5.03 50.89 -42.58
CA SER A 103 5.82 49.86 -43.30
C SER A 103 7.02 49.26 -42.51
N LYS A 104 7.93 48.54 -43.20
CA LYS A 104 9.05 47.72 -42.69
C LYS A 104 10.40 48.46 -42.42
N PRO A 105 11.41 47.82 -41.78
CA PRO A 105 12.53 48.50 -41.10
C PRO A 105 13.91 48.44 -41.82
N LYS A 106 14.91 49.09 -41.21
CA LYS A 106 16.39 48.97 -41.36
C LYS A 106 17.02 49.36 -39.99
N SER A 107 17.92 48.64 -39.30
CA SER A 107 19.19 47.92 -39.59
C SER A 107 20.45 48.78 -39.32
N ARG A 108 21.56 48.16 -38.85
CA ARG A 108 22.94 48.69 -38.63
C ARG A 108 23.22 49.44 -37.30
N GLU A 109 24.43 49.40 -36.71
CA GLU A 109 25.59 48.46 -36.74
C GLU A 109 26.60 48.85 -35.62
N ARG A 110 27.51 47.94 -35.20
CA ARG A 110 28.76 48.18 -34.39
C ARG A 110 28.58 48.64 -32.94
N GLU A 111 29.08 47.95 -31.90
CA GLU A 111 30.43 47.41 -31.53
C GLU A 111 31.20 48.31 -30.53
N PRO A 112 32.08 47.75 -29.68
CA PRO A 112 32.20 48.20 -28.29
C PRO A 112 33.61 48.63 -27.82
N HIS A 113 33.64 49.32 -26.68
CA HIS A 113 34.78 49.49 -25.76
C HIS A 113 34.23 49.95 -24.40
N SER A 114 34.87 49.80 -23.23
CA SER A 114 35.76 48.78 -22.64
C SER A 114 36.22 49.32 -21.27
N SER A 115 36.55 48.47 -20.28
CA SER A 115 37.22 48.84 -19.00
C SER A 115 36.39 49.72 -18.02
N SER A 116 36.69 49.84 -16.71
CA SER A 116 37.27 48.94 -15.68
C SER A 116 37.37 49.70 -14.33
N LEU A 117 37.62 48.99 -13.22
CA LEU A 117 37.89 49.52 -11.86
C LEU A 117 36.72 50.27 -11.16
N ASP A 118 36.70 50.48 -9.84
CA ASP A 118 37.06 49.62 -8.68
C ASP A 118 36.60 50.35 -7.37
N LEU A 119 36.83 49.73 -6.20
CA LEU A 119 36.90 50.32 -4.84
C LEU A 119 35.60 50.83 -4.17
N GLN A 120 35.30 50.23 -3.00
CA GLN A 120 35.27 50.80 -1.64
C GLN A 120 35.11 52.35 -1.49
N THR A 121 34.49 52.93 -0.45
CA THR A 121 34.50 52.53 0.99
C THR A 121 33.25 53.03 1.76
N GLU A 122 33.22 52.83 3.09
CA GLU A 122 32.16 53.19 4.06
C GLU A 122 31.91 54.72 4.23
N ALA A 123 30.71 55.12 4.73
CA ALA A 123 30.57 55.72 6.07
C ALA A 123 29.16 56.33 6.42
N ARG A 124 28.87 56.32 7.73
CA ARG A 124 27.70 56.82 8.50
C ARG A 124 27.30 58.30 8.26
N PHE A 125 26.01 58.67 8.49
CA PHE A 125 25.60 59.48 9.68
C PHE A 125 24.10 59.85 9.89
N LYS A 126 23.63 59.67 11.15
CA LYS A 126 22.73 60.51 12.02
C LYS A 126 21.26 60.90 11.66
N ASN A 127 20.36 60.40 12.53
CA ASN A 127 19.39 61.10 13.40
C ASN A 127 18.25 62.04 12.89
N LYS A 128 17.01 61.65 13.22
CA LYS A 128 15.93 62.36 13.97
C LYS A 128 14.72 61.39 14.11
N GLY A 129 13.83 61.40 15.11
CA GLY A 129 13.74 62.14 16.38
C GLY A 129 12.27 62.31 16.85
N THR A 130 11.96 62.17 18.16
CA THR A 130 10.60 62.24 18.82
C THR A 130 9.72 60.99 18.59
N VAL A 131 9.12 60.23 19.53
CA VAL A 131 8.80 60.26 21.00
C VAL A 131 7.37 60.69 21.38
N TRP A 132 6.62 59.77 22.03
CA TRP A 132 5.63 60.00 23.09
C TRP A 132 5.48 58.73 23.98
N LEU A 133 4.99 58.86 25.22
CA LEU A 133 4.87 57.80 26.26
C LEU A 133 3.46 57.13 26.22
N CYS A 134 3.08 56.05 26.94
CA CYS A 134 3.66 55.21 28.01
C CYS A 134 2.99 53.80 27.95
N GLY A 135 3.39 52.71 28.63
CA GLY A 135 4.54 52.42 29.52
C GLY A 135 4.14 52.03 30.96
N TYR A 136 4.38 50.78 31.38
CA TYR A 136 4.33 50.27 32.77
C TYR A 136 5.40 49.17 32.99
N LEU A 137 5.77 48.88 34.25
CA LEU A 137 6.99 48.14 34.63
C LEU A 137 6.77 47.00 35.64
N HIS A 138 7.57 45.92 35.52
CA HIS A 138 8.36 45.16 36.52
C HIS A 138 9.13 44.06 35.71
N ALA A 139 10.44 43.76 35.82
CA ALA A 139 11.38 43.60 36.95
C ALA A 139 11.07 42.32 37.76
N LEU A 140 11.96 41.34 38.02
CA LEU A 140 13.45 41.20 38.01
C LEU A 140 13.80 39.73 37.57
N GLU A 141 15.01 39.22 37.29
CA GLU A 141 16.41 39.71 37.08
C GLU A 141 17.28 38.61 36.37
N MET A 142 18.61 38.79 36.30
CA MET A 142 19.65 37.78 35.91
C MET A 142 20.87 37.91 36.86
N PRO A 143 21.64 36.84 37.17
CA PRO A 143 22.83 36.45 36.35
C PRO A 143 23.05 34.92 36.23
N ALA A 144 23.83 34.31 35.32
CA ALA A 144 24.88 34.71 34.35
C ALA A 144 26.38 34.53 34.76
N SER A 145 26.91 33.29 34.70
CA SER A 145 28.34 32.92 34.44
C SER A 145 28.45 31.38 34.26
N ARG A 146 29.17 30.78 33.29
CA ARG A 146 30.64 30.74 32.97
C ARG A 146 31.50 30.06 34.05
N MET A 147 32.49 29.20 33.74
CA MET A 147 32.85 28.44 32.51
C MET A 147 33.88 27.33 32.86
N GLU A 148 34.16 26.40 31.92
CA GLU A 148 35.39 25.57 31.76
C GLU A 148 35.86 24.59 32.87
N GLY A 149 36.33 23.39 32.46
CA GLY A 149 37.44 22.74 33.19
C GLY A 149 37.63 21.21 33.18
N ARG A 150 38.19 20.64 32.08
CA ARG A 150 38.96 19.34 32.03
C ARG A 150 38.12 18.05 32.24
N ARG A 151 38.24 16.97 31.45
CA ARG A 151 39.37 16.07 31.01
C ARG A 151 39.81 15.03 32.05
N ALA A 152 39.90 13.77 31.60
CA ALA A 152 40.57 12.61 32.20
C ALA A 152 39.90 12.01 33.47
N ASP A 153 39.92 10.69 33.75
CA ASP A 153 40.29 9.53 32.91
C ASP A 153 39.86 8.16 33.52
N ILE A 154 39.83 7.11 32.67
CA ILE A 154 40.27 5.71 32.96
C ILE A 154 39.48 4.75 33.89
N GLN A 155 39.10 3.59 33.29
CA GLN A 155 39.01 2.19 33.80
C GLN A 155 38.04 1.80 34.95
N LYS A 156 37.13 0.84 34.70
CA LYS A 156 37.21 -0.63 34.91
C LYS A 156 37.49 -1.10 36.35
N TYR A 157 36.54 -1.85 36.94
CA TYR A 157 36.63 -3.19 37.58
C TYR A 157 35.20 -3.50 38.10
N SER A 158 34.47 -4.59 37.83
CA SER A 158 34.75 -6.04 37.63
C SER A 158 34.78 -6.91 38.90
N GLN A 159 33.58 -7.40 39.27
CA GLN A 159 33.26 -8.75 39.80
C GLN A 159 33.54 -9.19 41.26
N ARG A 160 32.60 -10.03 41.75
CA ARG A 160 32.69 -11.18 42.71
C ARG A 160 32.47 -10.96 44.24
N GLY A 161 31.94 -12.02 44.87
CA GLY A 161 31.44 -12.12 46.27
C GLY A 161 29.89 -12.03 46.29
N GLN A 162 29.05 -13.01 46.68
CA GLN A 162 29.17 -14.16 47.62
C GLN A 162 29.51 -13.73 49.06
N GLU A 163 28.81 -14.15 50.13
CA GLU A 163 27.82 -15.25 50.25
C GLU A 163 26.90 -15.16 51.51
N GLN A 164 25.77 -15.88 51.46
CA GLN A 164 24.99 -16.50 52.59
C GLN A 164 24.11 -15.70 53.59
N GLU A 165 23.15 -16.47 54.13
CA GLU A 165 22.01 -16.19 55.03
C GLU A 165 22.40 -16.25 56.55
N PRO A 166 21.52 -16.18 57.60
CA PRO A 166 20.05 -16.22 57.59
C PRO A 166 19.24 -15.32 58.58
N LEU A 167 17.91 -15.41 58.40
CA LEU A 167 16.75 -15.26 59.32
C LEU A 167 17.01 -15.12 60.85
N PRO A 168 16.16 -14.36 61.60
CA PRO A 168 14.77 -14.82 61.88
C PRO A 168 13.65 -13.77 62.05
N GLU A 169 12.39 -14.24 61.96
CA GLU A 169 11.18 -13.59 62.52
C GLU A 169 11.09 -13.80 64.06
N PRO A 170 10.12 -13.18 64.79
CA PRO A 170 8.82 -13.85 64.96
C PRO A 170 7.55 -12.98 65.22
N ALA A 171 6.39 -13.59 64.96
CA ALA A 171 5.12 -13.53 65.72
C ALA A 171 4.19 -12.28 65.71
N ASP A 172 3.01 -12.49 65.09
CA ASP A 172 1.65 -12.47 65.67
C ASP A 172 1.13 -11.31 66.56
N ALA A 173 -0.04 -10.77 66.16
CA ALA A 173 -1.26 -10.82 67.00
C ALA A 173 -2.55 -10.58 66.17
N CYS A 174 -3.61 -11.34 66.46
CA CYS A 174 -4.92 -11.25 65.80
C CYS A 174 -5.86 -10.22 66.46
N LEU A 175 -6.98 -9.88 65.79
CA LEU A 175 -8.34 -10.10 66.34
C LEU A 175 -9.47 -9.90 65.32
N GLU A 176 -10.57 -10.62 65.53
CA GLU A 176 -11.82 -10.59 64.74
C GLU A 176 -12.88 -9.69 65.40
N ALA A 177 -13.86 -9.20 64.62
CA ALA A 177 -15.20 -8.85 65.10
C ALA A 177 -16.22 -8.81 63.94
N THR A 178 -17.51 -9.01 64.24
CA THR A 178 -18.59 -9.22 63.24
C THR A 178 -19.82 -8.30 63.47
N CYS A 179 -20.83 -8.46 62.60
CA CYS A 179 -22.23 -8.03 62.72
C CYS A 179 -22.66 -6.63 62.21
N SER A 180 -23.46 -6.65 61.13
CA SER A 180 -24.59 -5.72 60.86
C SER A 180 -25.76 -5.99 61.85
N PRO A 181 -26.82 -5.17 61.97
CA PRO A 181 -27.92 -5.20 60.96
C PRO A 181 -28.84 -3.93 60.83
N GLU A 182 -29.82 -3.99 59.91
CA GLU A 182 -31.08 -3.17 59.85
C GLU A 182 -30.96 -1.65 59.50
N ARG A 183 -31.94 -0.94 58.89
CA ARG A 183 -33.19 -1.28 58.15
C ARG A 183 -33.60 -0.13 57.18
N THR A 184 -34.11 -0.54 56.02
CA THR A 184 -35.20 -0.02 55.13
C THR A 184 -36.12 1.16 55.53
N PRO A 185 -37.03 1.67 54.65
CA PRO A 185 -37.04 1.74 53.15
C PRO A 185 -37.56 3.10 52.58
N PHE A 186 -37.69 3.20 51.25
CA PHE A 186 -38.84 3.87 50.62
C PHE A 186 -39.33 3.10 49.38
N SER A 187 -40.63 3.19 49.07
CA SER A 187 -41.28 2.61 47.87
C SER A 187 -41.63 3.76 46.89
N SER A 188 -42.16 3.59 45.67
CA SER A 188 -43.26 2.71 45.25
C SER A 188 -43.17 2.32 43.76
N ALA A 189 -43.67 1.12 43.43
CA ALA A 189 -43.90 0.71 42.05
C ALA A 189 -45.30 1.11 41.54
N PHE A 190 -45.47 1.14 40.22
CA PHE A 190 -46.73 0.77 39.55
C PHE A 190 -46.39 -0.01 38.27
N ALA A 191 -47.31 -0.87 37.80
CA ALA A 191 -46.99 -1.92 36.83
C ALA A 191 -48.15 -2.21 35.87
N LEU A 192 -47.82 -2.93 34.77
CA LEU A 192 -48.74 -3.56 33.80
C LEU A 192 -49.50 -2.54 32.90
N ASN A 193 -50.01 -2.89 31.70
CA ASN A 193 -50.19 -4.21 31.07
C ASN A 193 -50.31 -4.15 29.52
N LYS A 194 -50.29 -5.33 28.87
CA LYS A 194 -50.87 -5.70 27.56
C LYS A 194 -50.28 -5.21 26.22
N GLU A 195 -49.79 -6.19 25.46
CA GLU A 195 -50.29 -6.64 24.13
C GLU A 195 -51.21 -5.72 23.29
N ALA A 196 -50.84 -5.51 22.02
CA ALA A 196 -51.74 -5.42 20.86
C ALA A 196 -50.97 -5.72 19.54
N THR A 197 -51.68 -6.07 18.46
CA THR A 197 -51.11 -6.55 17.19
C THR A 197 -51.19 -5.55 16.02
N SER A 198 -50.41 -5.86 14.98
CA SER A 198 -50.76 -5.75 13.54
C SER A 198 -50.99 -4.40 12.84
N SER A 199 -50.13 -4.17 11.83
CA SER A 199 -50.43 -3.79 10.42
C SER A 199 -50.83 -2.36 10.02
N GLU A 200 -50.63 -2.12 8.71
CA GLU A 200 -50.97 -0.95 7.87
C GLU A 200 -50.13 0.31 8.14
N ILE A 201 -49.35 0.85 7.19
CA ILE A 201 -49.65 1.30 5.81
C ILE A 201 -50.66 2.45 5.78
N SER A 202 -50.14 3.68 5.76
CA SER A 202 -50.73 4.76 4.95
C SER A 202 -49.65 5.78 4.54
N SER A 203 -49.83 6.38 3.38
CA SER A 203 -48.96 7.42 2.83
C SER A 203 -49.52 8.81 3.17
N PHE A 204 -48.63 9.77 3.45
CA PHE A 204 -48.94 11.20 3.32
C PHE A 204 -47.74 11.97 2.78
N SER A 205 -48.01 13.07 2.10
CA SER A 205 -47.02 13.92 1.42
C SER A 205 -47.45 15.38 1.48
N TRP A 206 -46.56 16.27 1.00
CA TRP A 206 -46.63 17.74 1.06
C TRP A 206 -46.41 18.35 2.46
N ALA A 207 -45.84 19.54 2.61
CA ALA A 207 -44.91 20.29 1.77
C ALA A 207 -44.36 21.52 2.54
N SER A 208 -43.38 22.20 1.96
CA SER A 208 -42.79 23.49 2.35
C SER A 208 -41.81 23.50 3.53
N ALA A 209 -40.88 24.46 3.64
CA ALA A 209 -39.97 25.11 2.67
C ALA A 209 -39.17 26.19 3.41
N PHE A 210 -37.85 26.29 3.22
CA PHE A 210 -37.10 27.55 3.33
C PHE A 210 -35.80 27.46 2.51
N SER A 211 -35.19 28.61 2.18
CA SER A 211 -34.24 28.72 1.07
C SER A 211 -33.02 29.60 1.38
N TYR A 212 -31.88 29.27 0.78
CA TYR A 212 -30.65 30.07 0.70
C TYR A 212 -29.97 29.81 -0.69
N PRO A 213 -29.00 30.61 -1.16
CA PRO A 213 -29.13 31.20 -2.51
C PRO A 213 -28.32 30.53 -3.63
N GLN A 214 -28.55 31.02 -4.85
CA GLN A 214 -28.00 30.48 -6.11
C GLN A 214 -26.52 30.83 -6.35
N LEU A 215 -25.81 29.89 -6.98
CA LEU A 215 -24.68 30.16 -7.89
C LEU A 215 -24.88 29.35 -9.20
N SER A 216 -24.26 29.81 -10.28
CA SER A 216 -24.59 29.42 -11.66
C SER A 216 -24.00 28.08 -12.12
N PRO A 217 -24.77 27.23 -12.84
CA PRO A 217 -24.25 26.12 -13.63
C PRO A 217 -24.21 26.46 -15.14
N LEU A 218 -23.01 26.66 -15.71
CA LEU A 218 -22.79 26.85 -17.14
C LEU A 218 -21.78 25.87 -17.75
N LEU A 219 -21.95 24.57 -17.44
CA LEU A 219 -21.36 23.45 -18.19
C LEU A 219 -22.15 22.17 -17.81
N PRO A 220 -23.19 21.77 -18.57
CA PRO A 220 -22.95 20.91 -19.74
C PRO A 220 -24.04 20.99 -20.84
N LEU A 221 -23.78 21.70 -21.96
CA LEU A 221 -24.73 21.75 -23.10
C LEU A 221 -24.20 21.21 -24.44
N VAL A 222 -22.91 20.86 -24.51
CA VAL A 222 -22.27 20.45 -25.78
C VAL A 222 -22.45 18.95 -26.08
N ILE A 223 -22.40 18.09 -25.05
CA ILE A 223 -22.40 16.61 -25.21
C ILE A 223 -23.78 16.06 -25.61
N PHE A 224 -24.88 16.78 -25.32
CA PHE A 224 -26.24 16.27 -25.52
C PHE A 224 -26.80 16.46 -26.94
N LEU A 225 -26.07 17.14 -27.84
CA LEU A 225 -26.52 17.41 -29.21
C LEU A 225 -25.91 16.47 -30.26
N GLU A 226 -24.65 16.04 -30.12
CA GLU A 226 -23.97 15.24 -31.14
C GLU A 226 -24.50 13.79 -31.23
N VAL A 227 -24.99 13.22 -30.13
CA VAL A 227 -25.55 11.84 -30.10
C VAL A 227 -26.78 11.70 -31.02
N LYS A 228 -27.51 12.78 -31.29
CA LYS A 228 -28.65 12.75 -32.24
C LYS A 228 -28.24 12.64 -33.70
N HIS A 229 -27.05 13.12 -34.08
CA HIS A 229 -26.61 13.05 -35.47
C HIS A 229 -26.06 11.66 -35.85
N LEU A 230 -25.41 10.95 -34.92
CA LEU A 230 -24.90 9.59 -35.20
C LEU A 230 -26.01 8.54 -35.39
N CYS A 231 -27.26 8.86 -35.07
CA CYS A 231 -28.43 7.99 -35.29
C CYS A 231 -29.24 8.35 -36.55
N ALA A 232 -28.77 9.28 -37.39
CA ALA A 232 -29.46 9.66 -38.63
C ALA A 232 -29.13 8.72 -39.81
N ASP A 233 -27.89 8.26 -39.92
CA ASP A 233 -27.34 7.62 -41.13
C ASP A 233 -27.54 6.09 -41.18
N ILE A 234 -28.40 5.52 -40.32
CA ILE A 234 -28.80 4.10 -40.37
C ILE A 234 -30.31 4.01 -40.58
N LYS A 235 -30.74 4.41 -41.79
CA LYS A 235 -32.11 4.23 -42.30
C LYS A 235 -32.12 3.93 -43.80
N ASP A 236 -31.68 2.73 -44.17
CA ASP A 236 -32.30 1.97 -45.27
C ASP A 236 -31.88 0.50 -45.25
N CYS A 237 -32.73 -0.36 -44.68
CA CYS A 237 -32.99 -1.75 -45.07
C CYS A 237 -34.01 -2.36 -44.08
N THR A 238 -35.15 -2.83 -44.60
CA THR A 238 -36.26 -3.34 -43.78
C THR A 238 -36.20 -4.85 -43.54
N THR A 239 -36.18 -5.29 -42.29
CA THR A 239 -36.74 -6.60 -41.86
C THR A 239 -36.96 -6.66 -40.34
N ASN A 240 -37.93 -7.48 -39.91
CA ASN A 240 -38.33 -7.59 -38.50
C ASN A 240 -37.40 -8.50 -37.68
N ALA A 241 -36.55 -7.90 -36.85
CA ALA A 241 -36.11 -8.46 -35.58
C ALA A 241 -35.51 -7.36 -34.68
N GLN A 242 -36.09 -7.08 -33.51
CA GLN A 242 -35.37 -6.40 -32.44
C GLN A 242 -34.62 -7.45 -31.61
N PRO A 243 -33.27 -7.42 -31.54
CA PRO A 243 -32.53 -8.47 -30.86
C PRO A 243 -32.03 -7.98 -29.49
N LEU A 244 -32.57 -8.58 -28.42
CA LEU A 244 -32.40 -8.17 -27.00
C LEU A 244 -30.95 -8.14 -26.46
N TRP A 245 -29.95 -8.56 -27.24
CA TRP A 245 -28.53 -8.53 -26.84
C TRP A 245 -27.91 -7.13 -26.89
N LEU A 246 -28.38 -6.23 -27.77
CA LEU A 246 -27.81 -4.88 -27.87
C LEU A 246 -28.03 -4.07 -26.59
N THR A 247 -29.16 -4.28 -25.91
CA THR A 247 -29.46 -3.64 -24.61
C THR A 247 -28.62 -4.18 -23.45
N SER A 248 -28.33 -5.49 -23.40
CA SER A 248 -27.49 -6.05 -22.34
C SER A 248 -26.00 -5.74 -22.55
N VAL A 249 -25.53 -5.72 -23.80
CA VAL A 249 -24.17 -5.26 -24.12
C VAL A 249 -23.99 -3.78 -23.80
N ALA A 250 -24.96 -2.92 -24.15
CA ALA A 250 -24.91 -1.51 -23.79
C ALA A 250 -24.94 -1.27 -22.26
N ALA A 251 -25.75 -2.04 -21.51
CA ALA A 251 -25.76 -1.98 -20.06
C ALA A 251 -24.42 -2.44 -19.45
N GLY A 252 -23.93 -3.62 -19.84
CA GLY A 252 -22.67 -4.18 -19.32
C GLY A 252 -21.44 -3.36 -19.70
N ILE A 253 -21.43 -2.68 -20.85
CA ILE A 253 -20.39 -1.69 -21.20
C ILE A 253 -20.49 -0.45 -20.32
N LYS A 254 -21.71 0.05 -20.05
CA LYS A 254 -21.92 1.24 -19.21
C LYS A 254 -21.54 0.98 -17.75
N GLU A 255 -21.85 -0.19 -17.21
CA GLU A 255 -21.39 -0.62 -15.88
C GLU A 255 -19.87 -0.79 -15.85
N ARG A 256 -19.27 -1.47 -16.83
CA ARG A 256 -17.80 -1.63 -16.91
C ARG A 256 -17.03 -0.31 -17.10
N LEU A 257 -17.65 0.72 -17.69
CA LEU A 257 -17.03 2.04 -17.87
C LEU A 257 -17.26 3.02 -16.71
N GLN A 258 -18.12 2.70 -15.73
CA GLN A 258 -18.33 3.53 -14.53
C GLN A 258 -17.57 3.02 -13.28
N LEU A 259 -16.77 1.96 -13.41
CA LEU A 259 -16.22 1.18 -12.27
C LEU A 259 -14.69 1.04 -12.22
N ILE A 260 -13.92 1.92 -12.87
CA ILE A 260 -12.44 1.94 -12.75
C ILE A 260 -11.95 3.29 -12.23
N ARG A 261 -11.63 3.32 -10.94
CA ARG A 261 -10.91 4.39 -10.22
C ARG A 261 -10.44 3.79 -8.88
N SER A 262 -9.16 3.63 -8.53
CA SER A 262 -8.71 3.10 -7.20
C SER A 262 -7.21 3.36 -6.85
N MET A 263 -6.76 3.62 -5.60
CA MET A 263 -5.36 3.60 -5.01
C MET A 263 -4.18 4.37 -5.69
N CYS A 264 -2.91 4.09 -5.38
CA CYS A 264 -1.71 4.77 -5.92
C CYS A 264 -0.74 3.78 -6.60
N GLY A 265 -0.21 4.14 -7.76
CA GLY A 265 0.39 3.17 -8.69
C GLY A 265 1.45 3.77 -9.61
N ILE A 266 2.68 3.28 -9.45
CA ILE A 266 3.83 3.72 -10.25
C ILE A 266 4.14 2.71 -11.35
N TRP A 267 4.51 3.22 -12.52
CA TRP A 267 5.01 2.47 -13.65
C TRP A 267 6.07 3.31 -14.38
N ALA A 268 7.19 2.72 -14.79
CA ALA A 268 8.20 3.42 -15.58
C ALA A 268 8.97 2.48 -16.51
N LEU A 269 9.44 3.02 -17.63
CA LEU A 269 10.36 2.37 -18.56
C LEU A 269 11.62 3.21 -18.74
N PHE A 270 12.76 2.55 -18.89
CA PHE A 270 14.03 3.15 -19.29
C PHE A 270 14.61 2.38 -20.47
N GLY A 271 14.99 3.11 -21.52
CA GLY A 271 15.65 2.54 -22.68
C GLY A 271 14.75 1.66 -23.54
N SER A 272 13.49 2.04 -23.74
CA SER A 272 12.62 1.30 -24.64
C SER A 272 13.06 1.43 -26.10
N ASP A 273 12.86 0.36 -26.87
CA ASP A 273 13.00 0.37 -28.33
C ASP A 273 11.66 0.61 -29.03
N ASP A 274 10.55 0.47 -28.30
CA ASP A 274 9.20 0.36 -28.84
C ASP A 274 8.46 1.70 -28.83
N CYS A 275 7.35 1.78 -29.56
CA CYS A 275 6.52 2.99 -29.54
C CYS A 275 5.87 3.18 -28.15
N LEU A 276 6.28 4.20 -27.40
CA LEU A 276 5.75 4.51 -26.06
C LEU A 276 4.22 4.60 -26.00
N SER A 277 3.55 4.99 -27.09
CA SER A 277 2.08 5.04 -27.16
C SER A 277 1.43 3.65 -27.06
N VAL A 278 2.13 2.58 -27.44
CA VAL A 278 1.67 1.19 -27.29
C VAL A 278 1.88 0.74 -25.84
N GLN A 279 3.03 1.06 -25.26
CA GLN A 279 3.38 0.68 -23.89
C GLN A 279 2.59 1.45 -22.82
N CYS A 280 2.08 2.64 -23.14
CA CYS A 280 1.13 3.38 -22.29
C CYS A 280 -0.10 2.52 -21.91
N LEU A 281 -0.54 1.60 -22.78
CA LEU A 281 -1.62 0.63 -22.47
C LEU A 281 -1.23 -0.37 -21.35
N SER A 282 0.06 -0.60 -21.14
CA SER A 282 0.56 -1.45 -20.04
C SER A 282 0.51 -0.70 -18.70
N ALA A 283 0.82 0.60 -18.68
CA ALA A 283 0.62 1.44 -17.50
C ALA A 283 -0.85 1.43 -17.04
N MET A 284 -1.82 1.38 -17.95
CA MET A 284 -3.25 1.28 -17.62
C MET A 284 -3.65 -0.01 -16.87
N LYS A 285 -2.79 -1.05 -16.83
CA LYS A 285 -3.05 -2.29 -16.07
C LYS A 285 -3.02 -2.10 -14.57
N ILE A 286 -2.53 -0.96 -14.09
CA ILE A 286 -2.60 -0.53 -12.69
C ILE A 286 -3.45 0.74 -12.54
N ALA A 287 -4.48 0.95 -13.37
CA ALA A 287 -5.46 2.03 -13.19
C ALA A 287 -6.43 1.78 -12.01
N HIS A 288 -6.54 0.52 -11.55
CA HIS A 288 -7.05 0.25 -10.19
C HIS A 288 -6.04 0.65 -9.10
N ARG A 289 -4.92 1.29 -9.47
CA ARG A 289 -4.03 2.06 -8.60
C ARG A 289 -3.90 3.55 -9.00
N GLY A 290 -4.88 4.16 -9.70
CA GLY A 290 -5.26 5.58 -9.44
C GLY A 290 -6.73 5.92 -9.68
N PRO A 291 -7.48 6.44 -8.68
CA PRO A 291 -8.85 6.92 -8.88
C PRO A 291 -8.93 8.35 -9.39
N ASP A 292 -8.04 9.22 -8.91
CA ASP A 292 -8.29 10.66 -8.91
C ASP A 292 -7.63 11.35 -10.11
N ALA A 293 -6.45 10.88 -10.53
CA ALA A 293 -5.77 11.37 -11.74
C ALA A 293 -4.79 10.33 -12.33
N PHE A 294 -4.49 10.49 -13.63
CA PHE A 294 -3.39 9.81 -14.33
C PHE A 294 -2.49 10.84 -15.03
N ARG A 295 -1.17 10.62 -15.01
CA ARG A 295 -0.20 11.34 -15.85
C ARG A 295 0.71 10.33 -16.55
N PHE A 296 0.99 10.58 -17.83
CA PHE A 296 2.05 9.94 -18.59
C PHE A 296 2.97 11.01 -19.16
N GLU A 297 4.27 10.93 -18.91
CA GLU A 297 5.27 11.82 -19.52
C GLU A 297 6.57 11.08 -19.82
N ASN A 298 7.27 11.50 -20.87
CA ASN A 298 8.60 11.01 -21.23
C ASN A 298 9.69 12.03 -20.91
N VAL A 299 10.91 11.56 -20.74
CA VAL A 299 12.02 12.36 -20.22
C VAL A 299 12.66 13.21 -21.32
N ASN A 300 12.82 14.51 -21.08
CA ASN A 300 13.53 15.41 -22.00
C ASN A 300 14.99 14.95 -22.17
N GLY A 301 15.42 14.74 -23.43
CA GLY A 301 16.75 14.20 -23.75
C GLY A 301 16.86 12.66 -23.69
N TYR A 302 15.90 11.99 -23.08
CA TYR A 302 15.79 10.52 -22.98
C TYR A 302 14.37 10.10 -23.37
N THR A 303 13.97 10.38 -24.61
CA THR A 303 12.57 10.33 -25.04
C THR A 303 11.97 8.91 -25.10
N ASN A 304 12.80 7.88 -24.92
CA ASN A 304 12.44 6.47 -24.75
C ASN A 304 12.44 5.99 -23.27
N CYS A 305 12.65 6.92 -22.33
CA CYS A 305 12.39 6.73 -20.91
C CYS A 305 11.11 7.48 -20.55
N CYS A 306 10.21 6.86 -19.78
CA CYS A 306 8.92 7.45 -19.43
C CYS A 306 8.37 6.93 -18.11
N PHE A 307 7.44 7.70 -17.55
CA PHE A 307 6.70 7.37 -16.35
C PHE A 307 5.20 7.41 -16.64
N GLY A 308 4.48 6.45 -16.08
CA GLY A 308 3.04 6.45 -15.92
C GLY A 308 2.71 6.44 -14.44
N PHE A 309 1.94 7.42 -13.97
CA PHE A 309 1.51 7.51 -12.59
C PHE A 309 0.00 7.64 -12.50
N HIS A 310 -0.62 6.70 -11.77
CA HIS A 310 -2.01 6.77 -11.38
C HIS A 310 -2.05 7.16 -9.89
N ARG A 311 -2.89 8.15 -9.54
CA ARG A 311 -2.89 8.81 -8.22
C ARG A 311 -4.21 8.65 -7.48
N LEU A 312 -4.14 8.19 -6.23
CA LEU A 312 -5.06 8.50 -5.13
C LEU A 312 -4.51 9.71 -4.38
N ALA A 313 -5.29 10.76 -4.28
CA ALA A 313 -4.89 11.98 -3.58
C ALA A 313 -5.12 11.81 -2.07
N VAL A 314 -4.15 11.23 -1.34
CA VAL A 314 -4.20 11.08 0.12
C VAL A 314 -3.71 12.35 0.83
N VAL A 315 -2.50 12.81 0.52
CA VAL A 315 -1.91 14.09 0.96
C VAL A 315 -1.76 15.04 -0.23
N ASP A 316 -2.02 16.33 -0.04
CA ASP A 316 -1.95 17.40 -1.05
C ASP A 316 -2.70 17.06 -2.35
N PRO A 317 -4.04 17.15 -2.37
CA PRO A 317 -4.83 16.87 -3.56
C PRO A 317 -4.59 17.83 -4.73
N LEU A 318 -4.01 19.02 -4.49
CA LEU A 318 -3.87 20.05 -5.51
C LEU A 318 -2.52 20.01 -6.25
N PHE A 319 -1.40 19.85 -5.54
CA PHE A 319 -0.06 20.01 -6.13
C PHE A 319 0.77 18.73 -6.18
N GLY A 320 0.48 17.73 -5.34
CA GLY A 320 1.24 16.46 -5.25
C GLY A 320 1.11 15.48 -6.42
N MET A 321 0.71 15.91 -7.62
CA MET A 321 0.53 15.03 -8.78
C MET A 321 1.86 14.69 -9.45
N GLN A 322 2.16 13.39 -9.55
CA GLN A 322 3.47 12.88 -9.98
C GLN A 322 3.52 12.48 -11.48
N PRO A 323 4.70 12.26 -12.10
CA PRO A 323 6.05 12.41 -11.55
C PRO A 323 6.29 13.75 -10.86
N LEU A 324 6.81 13.71 -9.64
CA LEU A 324 7.08 14.88 -8.83
C LEU A 324 8.36 15.53 -9.34
N ARG A 325 8.24 16.80 -9.73
CA ARG A 325 9.29 17.61 -10.35
C ARG A 325 9.18 19.02 -9.77
N VAL A 326 10.23 19.47 -9.10
CA VAL A 326 10.23 20.78 -8.40
C VAL A 326 11.26 21.71 -9.01
N ARG A 327 10.95 23.01 -9.05
CA ARG A 327 11.76 24.05 -9.71
C ARG A 327 13.20 24.12 -9.18
N LYS A 328 13.40 23.78 -7.91
CA LYS A 328 14.71 23.68 -7.24
C LYS A 328 15.60 22.60 -7.88
N TYR A 329 15.00 21.52 -8.39
CA TYR A 329 15.67 20.31 -8.85
C TYR A 329 15.22 19.90 -10.26
N PRO A 330 15.50 20.71 -11.29
CA PRO A 330 14.94 20.53 -12.64
C PRO A 330 15.36 19.23 -13.35
N TYR A 331 16.41 18.56 -12.85
CA TYR A 331 16.95 17.32 -13.39
C TYR A 331 16.43 16.05 -12.70
N LEU A 332 15.73 16.20 -11.57
CA LEU A 332 15.19 15.08 -10.79
C LEU A 332 13.72 14.80 -11.14
N TRP A 333 13.38 13.51 -11.22
CA TRP A 333 12.02 13.03 -11.50
C TRP A 333 11.73 11.89 -10.52
N LEU A 334 10.78 12.09 -9.60
CA LEU A 334 10.38 11.08 -8.62
C LEU A 334 8.99 10.52 -8.94
N CYS A 335 8.83 9.21 -8.84
CA CYS A 335 7.53 8.54 -8.88
C CYS A 335 7.48 7.54 -7.72
N TYR A 336 6.60 7.74 -6.73
CA TYR A 336 6.45 6.88 -5.56
C TYR A 336 4.99 6.57 -5.23
N ASN A 337 4.77 5.34 -4.72
CA ASN A 337 3.54 4.89 -4.07
C ASN A 337 3.89 4.65 -2.60
N GLY A 338 3.43 5.51 -1.70
CA GLY A 338 3.82 5.48 -0.31
C GLY A 338 3.40 6.72 0.48
N GLU A 339 3.74 6.71 1.76
CA GLU A 339 3.50 7.78 2.74
C GLU A 339 4.72 7.88 3.66
N ILE A 340 5.35 9.06 3.71
CA ILE A 340 6.53 9.37 4.53
C ILE A 340 6.11 10.15 5.78
N TYR A 341 5.75 9.44 6.84
CA TYR A 341 5.14 10.00 8.05
C TYR A 341 6.03 11.03 8.79
N ASN A 342 7.36 10.94 8.68
CA ASN A 342 8.28 11.92 9.27
C ASN A 342 8.62 13.13 8.36
N HIS A 343 7.96 13.30 7.20
CA HIS A 343 8.35 14.34 6.24
C HIS A 343 8.35 15.77 6.79
N LYS A 344 7.44 16.12 7.72
CA LYS A 344 7.42 17.45 8.37
C LYS A 344 8.58 17.66 9.34
N ALA A 345 8.88 16.67 10.19
CA ALA A 345 10.03 16.74 11.08
C ALA A 345 11.34 16.90 10.27
N LEU A 346 11.47 16.20 9.14
CA LEU A 346 12.60 16.34 8.22
C LEU A 346 12.61 17.69 7.49
N GLN A 347 11.46 18.20 7.06
CA GLN A 347 11.31 19.53 6.44
C GLN A 347 11.80 20.63 7.38
N GLU A 348 11.33 20.61 8.63
CA GLU A 348 11.69 21.57 9.67
C GLU A 348 13.16 21.44 10.08
N ARG A 349 13.63 20.21 10.35
CA ARG A 349 14.99 19.92 10.80
C ARG A 349 16.09 20.37 9.83
N PHE A 350 15.76 20.46 8.54
CA PHE A 350 16.71 20.84 7.49
C PHE A 350 16.34 22.12 6.75
N GLU A 351 15.35 22.86 7.25
CA GLU A 351 14.89 24.15 6.71
C GLU A 351 14.56 24.07 5.20
N PHE A 352 13.90 22.99 4.78
CA PHE A 352 13.59 22.73 3.38
C PHE A 352 12.38 23.53 2.89
N GLU A 353 12.64 24.54 2.06
CA GLU A 353 11.63 25.20 1.22
C GLU A 353 11.08 24.22 0.17
N TYR A 354 9.82 23.80 0.34
CA TYR A 354 9.09 22.91 -0.57
C TYR A 354 8.29 23.70 -1.61
N GLN A 355 8.01 23.09 -2.76
CA GLN A 355 7.10 23.59 -3.79
C GLN A 355 5.67 23.06 -3.63
N THR A 356 5.49 21.88 -3.05
CA THR A 356 4.20 21.21 -2.80
C THR A 356 4.03 20.92 -1.30
N ASN A 357 2.90 20.33 -0.91
CA ASN A 357 2.68 19.84 0.45
C ASN A 357 2.74 18.31 0.55
N VAL A 358 2.99 17.60 -0.56
CA VAL A 358 3.05 16.14 -0.59
C VAL A 358 4.24 15.62 0.21
N ASP A 359 4.07 14.49 0.87
CA ASP A 359 5.03 13.92 1.81
C ASP A 359 6.35 13.53 1.13
N GLY A 360 6.28 12.87 -0.03
CA GLY A 360 7.44 12.40 -0.79
C GLY A 360 8.31 13.49 -1.42
N GLU A 361 7.96 14.79 -1.35
CA GLU A 361 8.90 15.84 -1.75
C GLU A 361 10.18 15.81 -0.91
N VAL A 362 10.10 15.32 0.34
CA VAL A 362 11.27 15.12 1.22
C VAL A 362 12.35 14.27 0.59
N ILE A 363 11.99 13.28 -0.25
CA ILE A 363 12.92 12.37 -0.93
C ILE A 363 13.82 13.16 -1.90
N LEU A 364 13.28 14.19 -2.57
CA LEU A 364 14.05 15.04 -3.49
C LEU A 364 15.06 15.92 -2.73
N HIS A 365 14.63 16.53 -1.61
CA HIS A 365 15.49 17.40 -0.80
C HIS A 365 16.58 16.62 -0.03
N LEU A 366 16.28 15.41 0.44
CA LEU A 366 17.28 14.53 1.04
C LEU A 366 18.28 14.02 -0.01
N TYR A 367 17.80 13.62 -1.20
CA TYR A 367 18.67 13.09 -2.25
C TYR A 367 19.70 14.11 -2.74
N ASP A 368 19.25 15.33 -3.03
CA ASP A 368 20.12 16.47 -3.40
C ASP A 368 21.17 16.79 -2.33
N LYS A 369 20.83 16.57 -1.05
CA LYS A 369 21.69 16.90 0.10
C LYS A 369 22.68 15.81 0.50
N GLY A 370 22.30 14.54 0.38
CA GLY A 370 23.02 13.40 0.97
C GLY A 370 23.09 12.12 0.12
N GLY A 371 22.50 12.12 -1.08
CA GLY A 371 22.43 10.94 -1.95
C GLY A 371 21.43 9.88 -1.46
N ILE A 372 21.37 8.77 -2.19
CA ILE A 372 20.28 7.77 -2.04
C ILE A 372 20.31 7.02 -0.70
N GLU A 373 21.49 6.62 -0.24
CA GLU A 373 21.68 5.81 0.97
C GLU A 373 21.25 6.57 2.24
N GLN A 374 21.70 7.83 2.37
CA GLN A 374 21.28 8.71 3.47
C GLN A 374 19.78 9.03 3.37
N THR A 375 19.25 9.21 2.16
CA THR A 375 17.82 9.47 1.94
C THR A 375 16.97 8.33 2.45
N ILE A 376 17.16 7.11 1.93
CA ILE A 376 16.27 5.98 2.18
C ILE A 376 16.30 5.53 3.65
N SER A 377 17.47 5.57 4.29
CA SER A 377 17.65 5.27 5.72
C SER A 377 17.01 6.31 6.65
N MET A 378 16.62 7.48 6.14
CA MET A 378 15.98 8.54 6.91
C MET A 378 14.44 8.61 6.74
N LEU A 379 13.85 7.78 5.87
CA LEU A 379 12.41 7.75 5.64
C LEU A 379 11.70 6.89 6.69
N ASP A 380 10.93 7.51 7.59
CA ASP A 380 9.95 6.77 8.40
C ASP A 380 8.61 6.74 7.68
N GLY A 381 8.40 5.68 6.92
CA GLY A 381 7.28 5.56 6.01
C GLY A 381 7.14 4.18 5.40
N VAL A 382 6.12 4.03 4.55
CA VAL A 382 5.90 2.85 3.70
C VAL A 382 5.96 3.33 2.26
N PHE A 383 6.76 2.71 1.41
CA PHE A 383 7.08 3.28 0.09
C PHE A 383 7.64 2.26 -0.90
N ALA A 384 7.27 2.46 -2.16
CA ALA A 384 7.98 1.99 -3.32
C ALA A 384 8.24 3.20 -4.21
N PHE A 385 9.48 3.44 -4.64
CA PHE A 385 9.82 4.60 -5.48
C PHE A 385 10.77 4.28 -6.63
N ILE A 386 10.71 5.17 -7.63
CA ILE A 386 11.60 5.26 -8.78
C ILE A 386 12.05 6.73 -8.84
N LEU A 387 13.34 6.98 -8.66
CA LEU A 387 13.95 8.31 -8.75
C LEU A 387 14.95 8.33 -9.92
N LEU A 388 14.79 9.27 -10.83
CA LEU A 388 15.68 9.51 -11.95
C LEU A 388 16.44 10.83 -11.74
N ASP A 389 17.77 10.77 -11.84
CA ASP A 389 18.65 11.94 -11.96
C ASP A 389 19.24 12.02 -13.38
N THR A 390 18.75 13.01 -14.13
CA THR A 390 19.21 13.29 -15.51
C THR A 390 20.51 14.12 -15.59
N ALA A 391 20.98 14.69 -14.49
CA ALA A 391 22.29 15.36 -14.40
C ALA A 391 23.38 14.33 -14.12
N ASN A 392 23.28 13.60 -13.00
CA ASN A 392 24.29 12.65 -12.54
C ASN A 392 24.19 11.28 -13.25
N LYS A 393 23.21 11.11 -14.14
CA LYS A 393 23.01 9.92 -14.99
C LYS A 393 22.72 8.66 -14.19
N LYS A 394 21.77 8.75 -13.26
CA LYS A 394 21.39 7.64 -12.39
C LYS A 394 19.88 7.40 -12.39
N VAL A 395 19.50 6.14 -12.22
CA VAL A 395 18.16 5.71 -11.83
C VAL A 395 18.30 4.97 -10.50
N PHE A 396 17.40 5.24 -9.57
CA PHE A 396 17.33 4.61 -8.26
C PHE A 396 15.97 3.96 -8.06
N LEU A 397 15.96 2.72 -7.61
CA LEU A 397 14.77 2.02 -7.14
C LEU A 397 14.88 1.87 -5.62
N GLY A 398 13.78 1.95 -4.89
CA GLY A 398 13.78 1.77 -3.43
C GLY A 398 12.44 1.27 -2.89
N ARG A 399 12.49 0.45 -1.84
CA ARG A 399 11.31 -0.15 -1.20
C ARG A 399 11.46 -0.25 0.32
N ASP A 400 10.38 0.03 1.05
CA ASP A 400 10.36 0.04 2.51
C ASP A 400 10.75 -1.29 3.17
N THR A 401 11.11 -1.23 4.47
CA THR A 401 11.68 -2.31 5.28
C THR A 401 10.94 -3.64 5.16
N TYR A 402 9.61 -3.62 5.26
CA TYR A 402 8.75 -4.82 5.30
C TYR A 402 8.03 -5.07 3.95
N GLY A 403 8.23 -4.18 2.98
CA GLY A 403 7.65 -4.27 1.64
C GLY A 403 6.18 -3.88 1.58
N VAL A 404 5.71 -3.05 2.51
CA VAL A 404 4.31 -2.65 2.71
C VAL A 404 3.72 -1.98 1.46
N ARG A 405 4.54 -1.27 0.69
CA ARG A 405 4.20 -0.85 -0.68
C ARG A 405 4.94 -1.74 -1.70
N PRO A 406 4.27 -2.19 -2.78
CA PRO A 406 4.85 -3.16 -3.68
C PRO A 406 5.65 -2.53 -4.83
N LEU A 407 6.63 -3.30 -5.30
CA LEU A 407 7.45 -2.97 -6.45
C LEU A 407 7.93 -4.26 -7.12
N PHE A 408 7.82 -4.31 -8.44
CA PHE A 408 8.36 -5.35 -9.31
C PHE A 408 9.26 -4.70 -10.37
N LYS A 409 10.34 -5.38 -10.76
CA LYS A 409 11.20 -4.97 -11.87
C LYS A 409 11.28 -6.05 -12.95
N ALA A 410 11.69 -5.62 -14.13
CA ALA A 410 12.05 -6.47 -15.25
C ALA A 410 13.23 -5.80 -15.98
N MET A 411 14.34 -6.50 -16.17
CA MET A 411 15.54 -5.94 -16.79
C MET A 411 16.14 -6.94 -17.79
N THR A 412 16.71 -6.42 -18.88
CA THR A 412 17.31 -7.23 -19.96
C THR A 412 18.80 -6.92 -20.13
N GLU A 413 19.53 -7.82 -20.80
CA GLU A 413 20.98 -7.71 -21.02
C GLU A 413 21.38 -6.48 -21.84
N ASP A 414 20.51 -6.02 -22.76
CA ASP A 414 20.72 -4.78 -23.52
C ASP A 414 20.45 -3.49 -22.72
N GLY A 415 19.96 -3.61 -21.48
CA GLY A 415 19.71 -2.50 -20.56
C GLY A 415 18.35 -1.85 -20.68
N PHE A 416 17.33 -2.53 -21.23
CA PHE A 416 15.95 -2.10 -21.03
C PHE A 416 15.51 -2.46 -19.60
N LEU A 417 14.93 -1.50 -18.89
CA LEU A 417 14.36 -1.66 -17.56
C LEU A 417 12.90 -1.24 -17.57
N ALA A 418 12.05 -2.07 -16.99
CA ALA A 418 10.65 -1.78 -16.71
C ALA A 418 10.37 -2.02 -15.22
N VAL A 419 9.63 -1.10 -14.59
CA VAL A 419 9.33 -1.14 -13.15
C VAL A 419 7.86 -0.78 -12.92
N CYS A 420 7.19 -1.48 -12.01
CA CYS A 420 5.76 -1.29 -11.74
C CYS A 420 5.41 -1.65 -10.29
N SER A 421 4.35 -1.05 -9.71
CA SER A 421 3.80 -1.49 -8.43
C SER A 421 3.30 -2.95 -8.44
N GLU A 422 2.84 -3.46 -9.58
CA GLU A 422 2.27 -4.81 -9.73
C GLU A 422 2.74 -5.48 -11.02
N ALA A 423 3.01 -6.78 -10.98
CA ALA A 423 3.59 -7.53 -12.09
C ALA A 423 2.70 -7.56 -13.34
N LYS A 424 1.38 -7.43 -13.17
CA LYS A 424 0.37 -7.30 -14.26
C LYS A 424 0.60 -6.10 -15.17
N GLY A 425 1.30 -5.05 -14.69
CA GLY A 425 1.75 -3.91 -15.50
C GLY A 425 3.07 -4.14 -16.26
N LEU A 426 3.68 -5.32 -16.14
CA LEU A 426 4.95 -5.68 -16.78
C LEU A 426 4.82 -6.89 -17.73
N ILE A 427 4.04 -7.92 -17.38
CA ILE A 427 3.94 -9.17 -18.18
C ILE A 427 3.46 -9.00 -19.64
N SER A 428 2.82 -7.88 -19.96
CA SER A 428 2.31 -7.59 -21.31
C SER A 428 3.25 -6.72 -22.15
N LEU A 429 4.38 -6.28 -21.56
CA LEU A 429 5.42 -5.58 -22.29
C LEU A 429 6.12 -6.52 -23.26
N LYS A 430 6.43 -6.00 -24.43
CA LYS A 430 7.31 -6.62 -25.41
C LYS A 430 8.62 -5.85 -25.43
N HIS A 431 9.68 -6.54 -25.78
CA HIS A 431 10.99 -5.95 -26.00
C HIS A 431 11.69 -6.64 -27.17
N SER A 432 12.61 -5.94 -27.83
CA SER A 432 13.22 -6.41 -29.08
C SER A 432 14.14 -7.62 -28.88
N SER A 433 14.84 -7.68 -27.74
CA SER A 433 15.89 -8.67 -27.45
C SER A 433 15.41 -9.97 -26.82
N THR A 434 14.17 -10.03 -26.30
CA THR A 434 13.65 -11.24 -25.64
C THR A 434 12.17 -11.53 -25.92
N PRO A 435 11.80 -12.79 -26.23
CA PRO A 435 10.40 -13.22 -26.31
C PRO A 435 9.75 -13.39 -24.92
N PHE A 436 10.54 -13.45 -23.85
CA PHE A 436 10.07 -13.61 -22.47
C PHE A 436 10.82 -12.65 -21.55
N LEU A 437 10.17 -11.54 -21.20
CA LEU A 437 10.69 -10.59 -20.23
C LEU A 437 10.60 -11.20 -18.82
N LYS A 438 11.73 -11.46 -18.14
CA LYS A 438 11.73 -11.89 -16.73
C LYS A 438 11.21 -10.73 -15.86
N VAL A 439 10.22 -11.02 -15.02
CA VAL A 439 9.64 -10.08 -14.05
C VAL A 439 9.88 -10.68 -12.68
N GLU A 440 10.33 -9.88 -11.71
CA GLU A 440 10.65 -10.34 -10.35
C GLU A 440 10.25 -9.29 -9.30
N PRO A 441 9.87 -9.69 -8.07
CA PRO A 441 9.66 -8.76 -6.96
C PRO A 441 10.95 -7.99 -6.64
N PHE A 442 10.85 -6.67 -6.44
CA PHE A 442 11.94 -5.89 -5.89
C PHE A 442 11.98 -6.05 -4.36
N LEU A 443 13.15 -6.33 -3.78
CA LEU A 443 13.28 -6.78 -2.39
C LEU A 443 12.92 -5.68 -1.36
N PRO A 444 12.22 -6.02 -0.26
CA PRO A 444 12.01 -5.12 0.87
C PRO A 444 13.30 -4.66 1.56
N GLY A 445 13.33 -3.43 2.06
CA GLY A 445 14.48 -2.88 2.79
C GLY A 445 15.75 -2.73 1.93
N HIS A 446 15.60 -2.56 0.61
CA HIS A 446 16.69 -2.36 -0.34
C HIS A 446 16.52 -1.09 -1.18
N TYR A 447 17.64 -0.60 -1.73
CA TYR A 447 17.67 0.23 -2.92
C TYR A 447 18.55 -0.41 -4.01
N GLU A 448 18.38 0.04 -5.26
CA GLU A 448 19.23 -0.35 -6.40
C GLU A 448 19.66 0.91 -7.14
N VAL A 449 20.95 0.98 -7.49
CA VAL A 449 21.55 2.08 -8.25
C VAL A 449 21.83 1.59 -9.66
N LEU A 450 21.34 2.31 -10.67
CA LEU A 450 21.61 2.01 -12.07
C LEU A 450 22.18 3.25 -12.78
N ASP A 451 23.16 3.03 -13.67
CA ASP A 451 23.67 4.05 -14.59
C ASP A 451 22.68 4.28 -15.74
N LEU A 452 22.26 5.52 -15.98
CA LEU A 452 21.55 5.92 -17.19
C LEU A 452 22.54 6.17 -18.33
N LYS A 453 22.53 5.31 -19.34
CA LYS A 453 23.42 5.42 -20.51
C LYS A 453 22.86 6.45 -21.52
N PRO A 454 23.69 7.03 -22.42
CA PRO A 454 23.27 8.11 -23.32
C PRO A 454 22.11 7.79 -24.28
N ASN A 455 21.82 6.52 -24.52
CA ASN A 455 20.69 6.02 -25.33
C ASN A 455 19.42 5.71 -24.50
N GLY A 456 19.39 6.06 -23.22
CA GLY A 456 18.28 5.80 -22.30
C GLY A 456 18.26 4.40 -21.67
N LYS A 457 19.05 3.44 -22.19
CA LYS A 457 19.27 2.14 -21.53
C LYS A 457 19.92 2.35 -20.17
N VAL A 458 19.78 1.38 -19.27
CA VAL A 458 20.40 1.39 -17.95
C VAL A 458 21.32 0.19 -17.75
N ALA A 459 22.24 0.29 -16.80
CA ALA A 459 22.98 -0.87 -16.27
C ALA A 459 22.99 -0.79 -14.74
N SER A 460 22.61 -1.88 -14.07
CA SER A 460 22.68 -1.96 -12.61
C SER A 460 24.13 -1.91 -12.13
N VAL A 461 24.37 -1.18 -11.05
CA VAL A 461 25.68 -0.95 -10.44
C VAL A 461 25.77 -1.72 -9.13
N GLU A 462 24.75 -1.59 -8.29
CA GLU A 462 24.65 -2.21 -6.97
C GLU A 462 23.19 -2.32 -6.53
N MET A 463 22.87 -3.36 -5.76
CA MET A 463 21.60 -3.51 -5.05
C MET A 463 21.94 -3.74 -3.57
N VAL A 464 21.51 -2.81 -2.72
CA VAL A 464 22.02 -2.63 -1.36
C VAL A 464 20.88 -2.72 -0.35
N LYS A 465 21.07 -3.53 0.71
CA LYS A 465 20.16 -3.57 1.85
C LYS A 465 20.51 -2.44 2.81
N TYR A 466 19.55 -1.55 3.08
CA TYR A 466 19.80 -0.35 3.92
C TYR A 466 19.34 -0.49 5.38
N HIS A 467 18.53 -1.50 5.69
CA HIS A 467 17.97 -1.72 7.03
C HIS A 467 17.63 -3.20 7.26
N HIS A 468 17.97 -3.76 8.42
CA HIS A 468 17.42 -5.05 8.89
C HIS A 468 16.31 -4.76 9.90
N CYS A 469 15.27 -5.59 9.93
CA CYS A 469 14.10 -5.39 10.80
C CYS A 469 14.41 -5.42 12.30
N THR A 470 15.58 -5.91 12.68
CA THR A 470 16.14 -5.98 14.04
C THR A 470 16.87 -4.72 14.49
N ASP A 471 17.23 -3.84 13.54
CA ASP A 471 18.07 -2.67 13.82
C ASP A 471 17.19 -1.53 14.36
N GLU A 472 17.74 -0.64 15.20
CA GLU A 472 17.09 0.66 15.42
C GLU A 472 17.25 1.50 14.14
N PRO A 473 16.15 1.98 13.52
CA PRO A 473 16.23 2.65 12.23
C PRO A 473 16.97 3.98 12.34
N LEU A 474 17.82 4.32 11.37
CA LEU A 474 18.65 5.54 11.42
C LEU A 474 17.82 6.84 11.55
N HIS A 475 16.58 6.86 11.04
CA HIS A 475 15.65 7.97 11.23
C HIS A 475 15.28 8.24 12.70
N ALA A 476 15.48 7.27 13.61
CA ALA A 476 15.12 7.38 15.02
C ALA A 476 15.84 8.52 15.76
N LEU A 477 16.97 8.99 15.21
CA LEU A 477 17.72 10.16 15.68
C LEU A 477 16.98 11.50 15.48
N TYR A 478 15.84 11.50 14.77
CA TYR A 478 15.11 12.70 14.34
C TYR A 478 13.64 12.76 14.79
N ASP A 479 13.13 11.75 15.49
CA ASP A 479 11.77 11.80 16.06
C ASP A 479 11.65 12.77 17.25
N ASN A 480 10.45 13.33 17.38
CA ASN A 480 10.01 14.07 18.56
C ASN A 480 9.24 13.19 19.57
N VAL A 481 9.44 11.87 19.53
CA VAL A 481 8.80 10.90 20.45
C VAL A 481 9.37 11.06 21.86
N GLU A 482 8.52 10.91 22.88
CA GLU A 482 8.92 10.96 24.29
C GLU A 482 10.08 9.98 24.58
N LYS A 483 11.03 10.41 25.42
CA LYS A 483 12.21 9.60 25.73
C LYS A 483 11.80 8.31 26.45
N LEU A 484 12.01 7.18 25.76
CA LEU A 484 11.76 5.84 26.30
C LEU A 484 12.49 5.62 27.63
N PHE A 485 11.83 4.91 28.53
CA PHE A 485 12.40 4.52 29.82
C PHE A 485 13.47 3.43 29.59
N PRO A 486 14.66 3.54 30.21
CA PRO A 486 15.72 2.54 30.06
C PRO A 486 15.42 1.29 30.90
N GLY A 487 15.88 0.13 30.41
CA GLY A 487 15.69 -1.16 31.06
C GLY A 487 14.66 -2.05 30.35
N PHE A 488 14.48 -3.25 30.89
CA PHE A 488 13.53 -4.25 30.39
C PHE A 488 12.60 -4.78 31.51
N GLU A 489 12.43 -4.01 32.58
CA GLU A 489 11.45 -4.31 33.62
C GLU A 489 10.04 -4.27 33.03
N LEU A 490 9.12 -5.13 33.48
CA LEU A 490 7.84 -5.33 32.80
C LEU A 490 7.03 -4.04 32.64
N GLU A 491 6.98 -3.18 33.66
CA GLU A 491 6.27 -1.89 33.57
C GLU A 491 6.99 -0.85 32.70
N THR A 492 8.33 -0.88 32.62
CA THR A 492 9.14 -0.11 31.66
C THR A 492 8.73 -0.50 30.24
N VAL A 493 8.72 -1.81 29.95
CA VAL A 493 8.38 -2.38 28.64
C VAL A 493 6.93 -2.10 28.25
N LYS A 494 5.95 -2.39 29.14
CA LYS A 494 4.53 -2.06 28.89
C LYS A 494 4.33 -0.57 28.61
N SER A 495 5.04 0.31 29.32
CA SER A 495 4.93 1.76 29.11
C SER A 495 5.55 2.23 27.80
N ASN A 496 6.75 1.76 27.46
CA ASN A 496 7.39 2.05 26.17
C ASN A 496 6.55 1.52 24.99
N LEU A 497 5.97 0.32 25.10
CA LEU A 497 5.10 -0.25 24.06
C LEU A 497 3.82 0.57 23.84
N ARG A 498 3.17 1.02 24.92
CA ARG A 498 2.02 1.95 24.83
C ARG A 498 2.39 3.24 24.08
N ILE A 499 3.49 3.89 24.50
CA ILE A 499 3.99 5.12 23.89
C ILE A 499 4.30 4.93 22.40
N LEU A 500 5.00 3.86 22.04
CA LEU A 500 5.38 3.59 20.65
C LEU A 500 4.18 3.24 19.77
N PHE A 501 3.20 2.49 20.29
CA PHE A 501 1.98 2.15 19.55
C PHE A 501 1.07 3.36 19.32
N ASP A 502 0.82 4.18 20.35
CA ASP A 502 0.09 5.45 20.20
C ASP A 502 0.78 6.36 19.16
N ASN A 503 2.12 6.43 19.16
CA ASN A 503 2.87 7.22 18.18
C ASN A 503 2.86 6.62 16.76
N ALA A 504 2.87 5.28 16.63
CA ALA A 504 2.70 4.60 15.35
C ALA A 504 1.32 4.89 14.72
N ILE A 505 0.26 4.91 15.54
CA ILE A 505 -1.09 5.34 15.12
C ILE A 505 -1.09 6.85 14.78
N ARG A 506 -0.56 7.69 15.67
CA ARG A 506 -0.59 9.16 15.55
C ARG A 506 0.10 9.68 14.29
N LYS A 507 1.30 9.18 13.97
CA LYS A 507 2.01 9.58 12.74
C LYS A 507 1.28 9.15 11.46
N ARG A 508 0.48 8.07 11.53
CA ARG A 508 -0.37 7.58 10.45
C ARG A 508 -1.69 8.34 10.30
N LEU A 509 -1.97 9.39 11.10
CA LEU A 509 -3.11 10.30 10.89
C LEU A 509 -2.88 11.32 9.74
N MET A 510 -1.68 11.37 9.16
CA MET A 510 -1.31 12.26 8.05
C MET A 510 -2.12 12.00 6.77
N THR A 511 -3.22 12.71 6.53
CA THR A 511 -4.08 12.56 5.33
C THR A 511 -5.09 13.71 5.20
N ASP A 512 -5.37 14.16 3.98
CA ASP A 512 -6.47 15.07 3.62
C ASP A 512 -7.79 14.33 3.32
N ARG A 513 -7.82 13.00 3.51
CA ARG A 513 -8.93 12.09 3.22
C ARG A 513 -9.41 11.35 4.47
N ARG A 514 -10.70 10.97 4.49
CA ARG A 514 -11.35 10.26 5.61
C ARG A 514 -10.66 8.93 5.93
N ILE A 515 -10.40 8.73 7.22
CA ILE A 515 -9.85 7.50 7.80
C ILE A 515 -10.98 6.57 8.25
N GLY A 516 -10.87 5.30 7.88
CA GLY A 516 -11.60 4.16 8.42
C GLY A 516 -10.65 3.08 8.96
N CYS A 517 -11.21 1.99 9.50
CA CYS A 517 -10.44 0.86 10.04
C CYS A 517 -11.12 -0.47 9.74
N LEU A 518 -10.34 -1.50 9.38
CA LEU A 518 -10.83 -2.88 9.44
C LEU A 518 -10.92 -3.32 10.90
N LEU A 519 -12.01 -4.00 11.27
CA LEU A 519 -12.27 -4.46 12.62
C LEU A 519 -12.88 -5.87 12.56
N SER A 520 -12.07 -6.88 12.85
CA SER A 520 -12.52 -8.27 12.98
C SER A 520 -12.93 -8.64 14.41
N GLY A 521 -12.65 -7.78 15.39
CA GLY A 521 -12.87 -8.08 16.81
C GLY A 521 -11.86 -9.07 17.42
N GLY A 522 -10.91 -9.58 16.64
CA GLY A 522 -9.66 -10.14 17.17
C GLY A 522 -8.79 -9.05 17.79
N LEU A 523 -7.85 -9.42 18.67
CA LEU A 523 -7.04 -8.50 19.48
C LEU A 523 -6.46 -7.32 18.67
N ASP A 524 -5.85 -7.62 17.53
CA ASP A 524 -4.98 -6.70 16.81
C ASP A 524 -5.75 -5.58 16.12
N SER A 525 -6.78 -5.93 15.34
CA SER A 525 -7.67 -4.96 14.70
C SER A 525 -8.45 -4.14 15.74
N SER A 526 -8.75 -4.74 16.89
CA SER A 526 -9.41 -4.07 18.02
C SER A 526 -8.51 -3.04 18.70
N LEU A 527 -7.24 -3.38 19.00
CA LEU A 527 -6.26 -2.45 19.55
C LEU A 527 -6.00 -1.28 18.60
N VAL A 528 -5.90 -1.55 17.29
CA VAL A 528 -5.78 -0.50 16.26
C VAL A 528 -7.01 0.38 16.24
N ALA A 529 -8.23 -0.16 16.16
CA ALA A 529 -9.46 0.64 16.09
C ALA A 529 -9.69 1.50 17.34
N ALA A 530 -9.43 0.96 18.53
CA ALA A 530 -9.58 1.68 19.80
C ALA A 530 -8.55 2.82 19.94
N SER A 531 -7.27 2.53 19.65
CA SER A 531 -6.19 3.52 19.71
C SER A 531 -6.34 4.58 18.63
N LEU A 532 -6.79 4.20 17.42
CA LEU A 532 -7.12 5.12 16.34
C LEU A 532 -8.25 6.06 16.74
N LEU A 533 -9.34 5.57 17.34
CA LEU A 533 -10.43 6.43 17.77
C LEU A 533 -10.02 7.39 18.91
N LYS A 534 -9.14 6.95 19.80
CA LYS A 534 -8.48 7.82 20.80
C LYS A 534 -7.67 8.92 20.10
N GLN A 535 -6.76 8.56 19.19
CA GLN A 535 -5.89 9.52 18.49
C GLN A 535 -6.69 10.49 17.58
N LEU A 536 -7.77 10.04 16.95
CA LEU A 536 -8.67 10.91 16.17
C LEU A 536 -9.42 11.93 17.06
N LYS A 537 -9.82 11.53 18.28
CA LYS A 537 -10.41 12.44 19.29
C LYS A 537 -9.37 13.44 19.82
N GLU A 538 -8.15 13.00 20.11
CA GLU A 538 -7.02 13.87 20.48
C GLU A 538 -6.70 14.89 19.37
N ALA A 539 -6.72 14.47 18.11
CA ALA A 539 -6.54 15.31 16.92
C ALA A 539 -7.78 16.13 16.50
N GLN A 540 -8.86 16.10 17.29
CA GLN A 540 -10.11 16.87 17.06
C GLN A 540 -10.77 16.61 15.69
N VAL A 541 -10.63 15.40 15.16
CA VAL A 541 -11.23 15.02 13.88
C VAL A 541 -12.76 14.91 14.01
N GLN A 542 -13.47 15.58 13.10
CA GLN A 542 -14.92 15.83 13.23
C GLN A 542 -15.82 14.73 12.64
N TYR A 543 -15.30 13.90 11.72
CA TYR A 543 -16.06 12.75 11.20
C TYR A 543 -15.98 11.57 12.18
N PRO A 544 -17.05 10.76 12.33
CA PRO A 544 -16.97 9.53 13.09
C PRO A 544 -16.06 8.51 12.37
N LEU A 545 -15.26 7.76 13.14
CA LEU A 545 -14.47 6.65 12.61
C LEU A 545 -15.42 5.56 12.10
N GLN A 546 -15.31 5.22 10.82
CA GLN A 546 -15.96 4.04 10.26
C GLN A 546 -15.14 2.79 10.54
N THR A 547 -15.78 1.75 11.08
CA THR A 547 -15.15 0.45 11.32
C THR A 547 -15.86 -0.63 10.50
N PHE A 548 -15.08 -1.50 9.87
CA PHE A 548 -15.54 -2.38 8.81
C PHE A 548 -15.23 -3.84 9.14
N ALA A 549 -16.27 -4.68 9.26
CA ALA A 549 -16.17 -6.11 9.51
C ALA A 549 -16.81 -6.90 8.36
N ILE A 550 -16.26 -8.06 8.00
CA ILE A 550 -16.86 -8.97 7.00
C ILE A 550 -16.98 -10.38 7.55
N GLY A 551 -18.05 -11.07 7.17
CA GLY A 551 -18.22 -12.47 7.45
C GLY A 551 -19.46 -13.07 6.79
N MET A 552 -19.63 -14.37 6.96
CA MET A 552 -20.91 -15.03 6.74
C MET A 552 -21.87 -14.74 7.91
N GLU A 553 -23.15 -15.00 7.73
CA GLU A 553 -24.15 -14.87 8.80
C GLU A 553 -23.79 -15.72 10.03
N ASP A 554 -24.01 -15.16 11.22
CA ASP A 554 -23.63 -15.69 12.54
C ASP A 554 -22.12 -15.95 12.75
N SER A 555 -21.23 -15.38 11.94
CA SER A 555 -19.78 -15.61 12.08
C SER A 555 -19.16 -14.98 13.35
N PRO A 556 -18.17 -15.66 13.97
CA PRO A 556 -17.64 -15.27 15.27
C PRO A 556 -16.79 -13.98 15.26
N ASP A 557 -16.24 -13.57 14.11
CA ASP A 557 -15.60 -12.26 13.93
C ASP A 557 -16.64 -11.13 13.90
N LEU A 558 -17.77 -11.27 13.20
CA LEU A 558 -18.81 -10.22 13.18
C LEU A 558 -19.36 -9.95 14.58
N LEU A 559 -19.59 -11.00 15.37
CA LEU A 559 -20.04 -10.88 16.77
C LEU A 559 -18.97 -10.21 17.66
N ALA A 560 -17.69 -10.41 17.38
CA ALA A 560 -16.58 -9.77 18.09
C ALA A 560 -16.42 -8.30 17.70
N ALA A 561 -16.44 -8.01 16.40
CA ALA A 561 -16.33 -6.68 15.83
C ALA A 561 -17.45 -5.78 16.36
N ARG A 562 -18.71 -6.26 16.35
CA ARG A 562 -19.87 -5.56 16.91
C ARG A 562 -19.68 -5.20 18.38
N LYS A 563 -19.14 -6.12 19.20
CA LYS A 563 -18.83 -5.86 20.63
C LYS A 563 -17.81 -4.74 20.79
N VAL A 564 -16.72 -4.76 20.03
CA VAL A 564 -15.67 -3.72 20.09
C VAL A 564 -16.19 -2.38 19.57
N ALA A 565 -16.90 -2.38 18.44
CA ALA A 565 -17.47 -1.19 17.83
C ALA A 565 -18.45 -0.46 18.76
N ASN A 566 -19.32 -1.22 19.44
CA ASN A 566 -20.23 -0.71 20.46
C ASN A 566 -19.48 -0.16 21.69
N TYR A 567 -18.36 -0.78 22.08
CA TYR A 567 -17.56 -0.34 23.23
C TYR A 567 -16.79 0.96 22.96
N ILE A 568 -16.18 1.10 21.78
CA ILE A 568 -15.40 2.31 21.42
C ILE A 568 -16.29 3.45 20.92
N GLY A 569 -17.48 3.13 20.37
CA GLY A 569 -18.42 4.09 19.78
C GLY A 569 -18.09 4.50 18.34
N SER A 570 -17.78 3.52 17.49
CA SER A 570 -17.51 3.74 16.05
C SER A 570 -18.75 3.59 15.17
N GLU A 571 -18.75 4.24 14.00
CA GLU A 571 -19.76 4.02 12.95
C GLU A 571 -19.52 2.64 12.31
N HIS A 572 -20.21 1.59 12.77
CA HIS A 572 -19.92 0.21 12.37
C HIS A 572 -20.65 -0.23 11.10
N HIS A 573 -19.92 -0.92 10.23
CA HIS A 573 -20.40 -1.50 8.98
C HIS A 573 -20.08 -3.00 8.95
N GLU A 574 -21.11 -3.81 9.13
CA GLU A 574 -21.03 -5.27 9.00
C GLU A 574 -21.40 -5.69 7.57
N VAL A 575 -20.45 -6.28 6.86
CA VAL A 575 -20.60 -6.75 5.49
C VAL A 575 -20.84 -8.25 5.51
N LEU A 576 -22.03 -8.67 5.07
CA LEU A 576 -22.32 -10.08 4.85
C LEU A 576 -21.91 -10.47 3.43
N PHE A 577 -21.09 -11.53 3.30
CA PHE A 577 -20.85 -12.19 2.02
C PHE A 577 -21.41 -13.62 2.04
N ASN A 578 -21.76 -14.14 0.86
CA ASN A 578 -22.24 -15.51 0.70
C ASN A 578 -21.21 -16.40 -0.02
N SER A 579 -21.42 -17.71 0.03
CA SER A 579 -20.54 -18.72 -0.57
C SER A 579 -20.35 -18.57 -2.07
N GLU A 580 -21.40 -18.18 -2.80
CA GLU A 580 -21.36 -18.03 -4.25
C GLU A 580 -20.55 -16.78 -4.64
N GLU A 581 -20.78 -15.65 -3.98
CA GLU A 581 -19.99 -14.41 -4.15
C GLU A 581 -18.50 -14.64 -3.84
N GLY A 582 -18.20 -15.37 -2.76
CA GLY A 582 -16.84 -15.74 -2.40
C GLY A 582 -16.15 -16.61 -3.47
N ILE A 583 -16.85 -17.60 -4.03
CA ILE A 583 -16.32 -18.47 -5.09
C ILE A 583 -16.15 -17.69 -6.41
N GLN A 584 -17.14 -16.87 -6.79
CA GLN A 584 -17.06 -16.04 -8.00
C GLN A 584 -15.90 -15.03 -7.94
N ALA A 585 -15.57 -14.53 -6.75
CA ALA A 585 -14.45 -13.59 -6.57
C ALA A 585 -13.06 -14.22 -6.76
N LEU A 586 -12.90 -15.55 -6.72
CA LEU A 586 -11.57 -16.20 -6.74
C LEU A 586 -10.71 -15.83 -7.96
N ASP A 587 -11.30 -15.64 -9.14
CA ASP A 587 -10.56 -15.25 -10.36
C ASP A 587 -10.02 -13.81 -10.27
N GLU A 588 -10.88 -12.86 -9.86
CA GLU A 588 -10.50 -11.46 -9.67
C GLU A 588 -9.50 -11.29 -8.51
N VAL A 589 -9.64 -12.10 -7.45
CA VAL A 589 -8.74 -12.11 -6.28
C VAL A 589 -7.36 -12.63 -6.66
N ILE A 590 -7.24 -13.80 -7.32
CA ILE A 590 -5.94 -14.34 -7.75
C ILE A 590 -5.27 -13.42 -8.79
N PHE A 591 -6.05 -12.83 -9.70
CA PHE A 591 -5.56 -11.77 -10.59
C PHE A 591 -5.05 -10.54 -9.82
N SER A 592 -5.75 -10.08 -8.79
CA SER A 592 -5.32 -8.91 -8.01
C SER A 592 -4.04 -9.20 -7.22
N LEU A 593 -3.97 -10.37 -6.57
CA LEU A 593 -2.88 -10.79 -5.70
C LEU A 593 -1.56 -11.07 -6.41
N GLU A 594 -1.61 -11.70 -7.59
CA GLU A 594 -0.41 -12.19 -8.31
C GLU A 594 0.31 -13.34 -7.57
N THR A 595 -0.45 -14.18 -6.84
CA THR A 595 0.06 -15.39 -6.16
C THR A 595 -0.96 -16.54 -6.22
N TYR A 596 -0.50 -17.75 -5.90
CA TYR A 596 -1.28 -18.99 -5.79
C TYR A 596 -1.21 -19.64 -4.40
N ASP A 597 -0.67 -18.92 -3.41
CA ASP A 597 -0.60 -19.39 -2.02
C ASP A 597 -2.00 -19.59 -1.39
N ILE A 598 -2.18 -20.74 -0.72
CA ILE A 598 -3.48 -21.19 -0.22
C ILE A 598 -3.99 -20.29 0.91
N THR A 599 -3.15 -19.99 1.91
CA THR A 599 -3.50 -19.11 3.04
C THR A 599 -3.87 -17.72 2.56
N THR A 600 -3.03 -17.17 1.68
CA THR A 600 -3.16 -15.84 1.11
C THR A 600 -4.45 -15.72 0.32
N VAL A 601 -4.75 -16.65 -0.61
CA VAL A 601 -5.98 -16.62 -1.41
C VAL A 601 -7.23 -16.75 -0.53
N ARG A 602 -7.26 -17.73 0.39
CA ARG A 602 -8.41 -17.95 1.32
C ARG A 602 -8.80 -16.70 2.09
N ALA A 603 -7.82 -16.02 2.68
CA ALA A 603 -8.03 -14.80 3.47
C ALA A 603 -8.31 -13.56 2.58
N SER A 604 -7.78 -13.52 1.37
CA SER A 604 -7.93 -12.36 0.47
C SER A 604 -9.35 -12.17 -0.06
N VAL A 605 -10.15 -13.23 -0.20
CA VAL A 605 -11.54 -13.12 -0.68
C VAL A 605 -12.37 -12.19 0.20
N GLY A 606 -12.34 -12.38 1.52
CA GLY A 606 -13.01 -11.47 2.45
C GLY A 606 -12.45 -10.04 2.38
N MET A 607 -11.12 -9.90 2.35
CA MET A 607 -10.48 -8.57 2.35
C MET A 607 -10.75 -7.78 1.05
N TYR A 608 -10.86 -8.46 -0.09
CA TYR A 608 -11.27 -7.91 -1.38
C TYR A 608 -12.73 -7.45 -1.34
N LEU A 609 -13.65 -8.30 -0.90
CA LEU A 609 -15.08 -7.99 -0.83
C LEU A 609 -15.41 -6.85 0.14
N ILE A 610 -14.74 -6.75 1.31
CA ILE A 610 -14.93 -5.59 2.18
C ILE A 610 -14.32 -4.31 1.60
N SER A 611 -13.17 -4.39 0.93
CA SER A 611 -12.59 -3.23 0.24
C SER A 611 -13.51 -2.72 -0.87
N LYS A 612 -14.15 -3.65 -1.62
CA LYS A 612 -15.20 -3.37 -2.61
C LYS A 612 -16.43 -2.69 -1.98
N TYR A 613 -16.84 -3.14 -0.79
CA TYR A 613 -17.92 -2.53 -0.02
C TYR A 613 -17.58 -1.12 0.48
N ILE A 614 -16.46 -0.95 1.18
CA ILE A 614 -16.01 0.32 1.76
C ILE A 614 -16.04 1.40 0.69
N ARG A 615 -15.43 1.09 -0.46
CA ARG A 615 -15.35 2.05 -1.56
C ARG A 615 -16.69 2.38 -2.21
N LYS A 616 -17.58 1.39 -2.33
CA LYS A 616 -18.88 1.57 -2.99
C LYS A 616 -19.86 2.38 -2.14
N ASN A 617 -19.76 2.26 -0.81
CA ASN A 617 -20.78 2.75 0.12
C ASN A 617 -20.30 3.89 1.04
N THR A 618 -18.99 4.18 1.11
CA THR A 618 -18.43 5.21 2.00
C THR A 618 -17.38 6.09 1.31
N ASP A 619 -17.01 7.19 1.98
CA ASP A 619 -15.92 8.09 1.60
C ASP A 619 -14.61 7.80 2.36
N SER A 620 -14.57 6.76 3.23
CA SER A 620 -13.34 6.29 3.86
C SER A 620 -12.37 5.77 2.81
N VAL A 621 -11.14 6.30 2.84
CA VAL A 621 -10.10 6.06 1.83
C VAL A 621 -8.82 5.52 2.48
N VAL A 622 -8.41 6.08 3.61
CA VAL A 622 -7.28 5.58 4.39
C VAL A 622 -7.80 4.54 5.37
N ILE A 623 -7.36 3.30 5.24
CA ILE A 623 -7.89 2.16 6.00
C ILE A 623 -6.78 1.56 6.85
N PHE A 624 -6.95 1.68 8.17
CA PHE A 624 -6.07 1.05 9.15
C PHE A 624 -6.40 -0.45 9.28
N SER A 625 -5.37 -1.27 9.53
CA SER A 625 -5.53 -2.72 9.77
C SER A 625 -4.43 -3.26 10.71
N GLY A 626 -4.58 -4.53 11.13
CA GLY A 626 -3.78 -5.18 12.18
C GLY A 626 -2.60 -6.05 11.72
N GLU A 627 -2.36 -6.19 10.41
CA GLU A 627 -1.26 -7.01 9.87
C GLU A 627 0.12 -6.62 10.41
N GLY A 628 1.00 -7.61 10.52
CA GLY A 628 2.33 -7.48 11.16
C GLY A 628 2.35 -7.84 12.64
N SER A 629 1.18 -7.86 13.31
CA SER A 629 1.12 -8.22 14.73
C SER A 629 1.43 -9.70 14.99
N ASP A 630 0.87 -10.64 14.22
CA ASP A 630 1.10 -12.09 14.45
C ASP A 630 2.58 -12.47 14.27
N GLU A 631 3.20 -11.84 13.28
CA GLU A 631 4.56 -12.04 12.84
C GLU A 631 5.56 -11.43 13.83
N LEU A 632 5.29 -10.23 14.34
CA LEU A 632 6.10 -9.53 15.34
C LEU A 632 5.95 -10.10 16.76
N THR A 633 4.73 -10.49 17.14
CA THR A 633 4.37 -10.83 18.54
C THR A 633 4.18 -12.33 18.79
N GLN A 634 4.65 -13.18 17.87
CA GLN A 634 4.60 -14.64 17.95
C GLN A 634 3.16 -15.17 18.14
N GLY A 635 2.23 -14.59 17.37
CA GLY A 635 0.78 -14.71 17.55
C GLY A 635 0.10 -15.89 16.87
N TYR A 636 0.76 -16.58 15.94
CA TYR A 636 0.20 -17.79 15.34
C TYR A 636 0.26 -18.98 16.31
N ILE A 637 -0.81 -19.79 16.37
CA ILE A 637 -0.95 -20.93 17.30
C ILE A 637 0.21 -21.96 17.24
N TYR A 638 0.98 -22.02 16.15
CA TYR A 638 2.14 -22.91 16.09
C TYR A 638 3.34 -22.42 16.94
N PHE A 639 3.40 -21.15 17.36
CA PHE A 639 4.42 -20.64 18.30
C PHE A 639 4.36 -21.29 19.69
N HIS A 640 3.20 -21.82 20.11
CA HIS A 640 3.11 -22.69 21.30
C HIS A 640 3.92 -23.99 21.19
N LYS A 641 4.48 -24.30 20.02
CA LYS A 641 5.35 -25.45 19.74
C LYS A 641 6.79 -25.05 19.37
N ALA A 642 7.17 -23.78 19.58
CA ALA A 642 8.54 -23.35 19.39
C ALA A 642 9.48 -24.13 20.34
N PRO A 643 10.58 -24.75 19.85
CA PRO A 643 11.48 -25.54 20.69
C PRO A 643 12.21 -24.73 21.76
N SER A 644 12.39 -23.42 21.53
CA SER A 644 13.02 -22.48 22.45
C SER A 644 12.64 -21.03 22.07
N PRO A 645 12.87 -20.03 22.96
CA PRO A 645 12.60 -18.62 22.66
C PRO A 645 13.36 -18.10 21.43
N GLU A 646 14.61 -18.51 21.24
CA GLU A 646 15.45 -18.12 20.10
C GLU A 646 14.90 -18.71 18.79
N LYS A 647 14.31 -19.91 18.82
CA LYS A 647 13.62 -20.48 17.65
C LYS A 647 12.28 -19.82 17.35
N ALA A 648 11.64 -19.20 18.35
CA ALA A 648 10.48 -18.34 18.13
C ALA A 648 10.89 -16.96 17.56
N GLU A 649 12.04 -16.42 17.97
CA GLU A 649 12.66 -15.21 17.43
C GLU A 649 13.10 -15.39 15.97
N GLU A 650 13.89 -16.42 15.65
CA GLU A 650 14.31 -16.75 14.28
C GLU A 650 13.10 -16.85 13.32
N GLU A 651 11.97 -17.34 13.83
CA GLU A 651 10.75 -17.47 13.04
C GLU A 651 9.97 -16.17 12.91
N SER A 652 9.87 -15.37 13.98
CA SER A 652 9.33 -14.00 13.91
C SER A 652 10.09 -13.15 12.89
N GLU A 653 11.42 -13.17 12.94
CA GLU A 653 12.28 -12.54 11.95
C GLU A 653 12.04 -13.05 10.52
N ARG A 654 11.88 -14.36 10.33
CA ARG A 654 11.60 -14.96 9.01
C ARG A 654 10.27 -14.47 8.46
N LEU A 655 9.21 -14.53 9.25
CA LEU A 655 7.88 -14.05 8.86
C LEU A 655 7.92 -12.58 8.47
N LEU A 656 8.56 -11.72 9.27
CA LEU A 656 8.70 -10.29 8.99
C LEU A 656 9.47 -10.01 7.69
N LYS A 657 10.43 -10.86 7.31
CA LYS A 657 11.18 -10.78 6.03
C LYS A 657 10.36 -11.30 4.84
N GLU A 658 9.37 -12.16 5.07
CA GLU A 658 8.53 -12.79 4.05
C GLU A 658 7.13 -12.17 3.89
N LEU A 659 6.71 -11.29 4.80
CA LEU A 659 5.42 -10.58 4.79
C LEU A 659 4.97 -10.11 3.40
N TYR A 660 5.91 -9.58 2.62
CA TYR A 660 5.70 -9.04 1.27
C TYR A 660 5.23 -10.06 0.21
N LEU A 661 5.26 -11.36 0.53
CA LEU A 661 4.74 -12.48 -0.27
C LEU A 661 3.34 -12.94 0.19
N PHE A 662 2.97 -12.64 1.45
CA PHE A 662 1.81 -13.22 2.15
C PHE A 662 0.88 -12.12 2.65
N ASP A 663 0.81 -11.87 3.96
CA ASP A 663 -0.18 -10.99 4.58
C ASP A 663 -0.08 -9.52 4.15
N VAL A 664 1.12 -8.98 3.94
CA VAL A 664 1.28 -7.63 3.37
C VAL A 664 0.93 -7.60 1.87
N LEU A 665 1.18 -8.69 1.13
CA LEU A 665 0.72 -8.80 -0.27
C LEU A 665 -0.81 -8.82 -0.34
N ARG A 666 -1.47 -9.66 0.46
CA ARG A 666 -2.93 -9.68 0.64
C ARG A 666 -3.46 -8.30 0.97
N ALA A 667 -2.91 -7.68 2.00
CA ALA A 667 -3.42 -6.42 2.54
C ALA A 667 -3.28 -5.26 1.56
N ASP A 668 -2.14 -5.14 0.86
CA ASP A 668 -1.96 -4.13 -0.18
C ASP A 668 -2.85 -4.42 -1.41
N ARG A 669 -2.79 -5.61 -2.03
CA ARG A 669 -3.48 -5.83 -3.32
C ARG A 669 -4.99 -5.75 -3.21
N THR A 670 -5.57 -6.27 -2.12
CA THR A 670 -7.04 -6.30 -1.95
C THR A 670 -7.62 -4.93 -1.61
N THR A 671 -6.93 -4.13 -0.78
CA THR A 671 -7.31 -2.73 -0.53
C THR A 671 -7.07 -1.88 -1.77
N ALA A 672 -5.93 -2.07 -2.45
CA ALA A 672 -5.59 -1.34 -3.66
C ALA A 672 -6.60 -1.57 -4.80
N ALA A 673 -7.03 -2.80 -5.07
CA ALA A 673 -8.04 -3.10 -6.09
C ALA A 673 -9.30 -2.20 -6.03
N HIS A 674 -9.77 -1.91 -4.82
CA HIS A 674 -10.94 -1.05 -4.59
C HIS A 674 -10.60 0.35 -4.10
N GLY A 675 -9.31 0.64 -4.01
CA GLY A 675 -8.82 1.99 -4.07
C GLY A 675 -8.55 2.67 -2.77
N LEU A 676 -8.34 1.85 -1.75
CA LEU A 676 -8.19 2.22 -0.38
C LEU A 676 -6.70 2.10 -0.04
N GLU A 677 -6.20 3.05 0.76
CA GLU A 677 -4.83 2.96 1.24
C GLU A 677 -4.78 2.12 2.52
N LEU A 678 -4.01 1.03 2.50
CA LEU A 678 -3.62 0.31 3.71
C LEU A 678 -2.63 1.11 4.57
N ARG A 679 -2.94 1.26 5.86
CA ARG A 679 -1.97 1.65 6.91
C ARG A 679 -1.89 0.59 8.01
N VAL A 680 -0.67 0.12 8.27
CA VAL A 680 -0.36 -0.93 9.27
C VAL A 680 0.57 -0.36 10.34
N PRO A 681 0.11 -0.19 11.60
CA PRO A 681 0.89 0.44 12.67
C PRO A 681 1.80 -0.56 13.42
N PHE A 682 1.51 -1.86 13.40
CA PHE A 682 2.39 -2.88 13.97
C PHE A 682 3.73 -3.00 13.23
N LEU A 683 3.78 -2.59 11.96
CA LEU A 683 5.01 -2.50 11.15
C LEU A 683 5.63 -1.09 11.17
N ASP A 684 5.36 -0.30 12.21
CA ASP A 684 6.09 0.93 12.46
C ASP A 684 7.51 0.65 12.94
N HIS A 685 8.51 1.16 12.23
CA HIS A 685 9.92 0.85 12.47
C HIS A 685 10.36 1.03 13.93
N ARG A 686 9.81 2.01 14.67
CA ARG A 686 10.20 2.25 16.07
C ARG A 686 9.46 1.33 17.04
N PHE A 687 8.21 0.99 16.75
CA PHE A 687 7.46 -0.01 17.52
C PHE A 687 8.03 -1.41 17.31
N SER A 688 8.27 -1.81 16.06
CA SER A 688 8.75 -3.15 15.70
C SER A 688 10.19 -3.40 16.16
N SER A 689 11.12 -2.47 15.92
CA SER A 689 12.50 -2.63 16.39
C SER A 689 12.58 -2.64 17.93
N TYR A 690 11.77 -1.84 18.63
CA TYR A 690 11.71 -1.93 20.10
C TYR A 690 11.16 -3.28 20.56
N TYR A 691 10.05 -3.77 19.99
CA TYR A 691 9.49 -5.08 20.35
C TYR A 691 10.47 -6.23 20.07
N LEU A 692 11.21 -6.18 18.95
CA LEU A 692 12.26 -7.16 18.62
C LEU A 692 13.48 -7.07 19.53
N SER A 693 13.82 -5.88 20.05
CA SER A 693 14.91 -5.70 21.02
C SER A 693 14.65 -6.32 22.41
N LEU A 694 13.41 -6.71 22.70
CA LEU A 694 13.04 -7.32 23.99
C LEU A 694 13.62 -8.73 24.11
N PRO A 695 14.07 -9.17 25.32
CA PRO A 695 14.49 -10.54 25.56
C PRO A 695 13.47 -11.57 25.02
N PRO A 696 13.88 -12.60 24.26
CA PRO A 696 12.96 -13.54 23.62
C PRO A 696 11.96 -14.20 24.59
N GLU A 697 12.35 -14.41 25.84
CA GLU A 697 11.54 -14.97 26.93
C GLU A 697 10.35 -14.07 27.33
N MET A 698 10.39 -12.78 27.00
CA MET A 698 9.28 -11.84 27.19
C MET A 698 8.27 -11.87 26.02
N ARG A 699 8.66 -12.41 24.87
CA ARG A 699 7.84 -12.44 23.63
C ARG A 699 7.07 -13.74 23.44
N ILE A 700 7.56 -14.87 23.98
CA ILE A 700 6.93 -16.18 23.83
C ILE A 700 5.50 -16.23 24.41
N PRO A 701 4.60 -17.06 23.85
CA PRO A 701 3.31 -17.36 24.45
C PRO A 701 3.45 -17.87 25.89
N LYS A 702 2.61 -17.36 26.79
CA LYS A 702 2.69 -17.58 28.24
C LYS A 702 1.31 -17.90 28.79
N ASN A 703 1.23 -18.69 29.87
CA ASN A 703 -0.05 -19.09 30.50
C ASN A 703 -1.07 -19.73 29.54
N GLY A 704 -0.61 -20.34 28.44
CA GLY A 704 -1.46 -20.95 27.42
C GLY A 704 -2.05 -19.96 26.39
N ILE A 705 -1.68 -18.67 26.42
CA ILE A 705 -2.18 -17.66 25.46
C ILE A 705 -1.04 -16.92 24.75
N GLU A 706 -1.22 -16.74 23.46
CA GLU A 706 -0.35 -15.99 22.56
C GLU A 706 -0.46 -14.47 22.77
N LYS A 707 0.60 -13.72 22.40
CA LYS A 707 0.70 -12.26 22.57
C LYS A 707 0.54 -11.76 24.02
N HIS A 708 0.87 -12.58 25.02
CA HIS A 708 0.64 -12.27 26.45
C HIS A 708 1.13 -10.87 26.86
N LEU A 709 2.36 -10.50 26.48
CA LEU A 709 2.92 -9.17 26.75
C LEU A 709 2.11 -8.03 26.10
N LEU A 710 1.60 -8.20 24.88
CA LEU A 710 0.74 -7.23 24.21
C LEU A 710 -0.61 -7.08 24.93
N ARG A 711 -1.15 -8.17 25.48
CA ARG A 711 -2.41 -8.18 26.25
C ARG A 711 -2.23 -7.45 27.60
N GLU A 712 -1.18 -7.79 28.35
CA GLU A 712 -0.81 -7.08 29.60
C GLU A 712 -0.51 -5.59 29.31
N THR A 713 0.16 -5.25 28.21
CA THR A 713 0.48 -3.86 27.80
C THR A 713 -0.74 -2.94 27.79
N PHE A 714 -1.92 -3.46 27.42
CA PHE A 714 -3.16 -2.70 27.31
C PHE A 714 -4.22 -3.05 28.38
N GLU A 715 -3.92 -3.85 29.40
CA GLU A 715 -4.92 -4.32 30.38
C GLU A 715 -5.54 -3.22 31.23
N ASP A 716 -4.72 -2.27 31.71
CA ASP A 716 -5.15 -1.12 32.51
C ASP A 716 -5.68 0.04 31.65
N SER A 717 -5.57 -0.05 30.33
CA SER A 717 -5.89 1.06 29.42
C SER A 717 -7.39 1.32 29.27
N ASN A 718 -8.23 0.33 29.58
CA ASN A 718 -9.68 0.33 29.31
C ASN A 718 -10.00 0.72 27.83
N LEU A 719 -9.14 0.35 26.88
CA LEU A 719 -9.37 0.52 25.45
C LEU A 719 -10.30 -0.55 24.86
N LEU A 720 -10.39 -1.73 25.49
CA LEU A 720 -11.15 -2.89 25.01
C LEU A 720 -11.91 -3.60 26.15
N PRO A 721 -13.02 -4.30 25.83
CA PRO A 721 -13.61 -5.27 26.76
C PRO A 721 -12.60 -6.36 27.14
N LYS A 722 -12.53 -6.76 28.41
CA LYS A 722 -11.59 -7.81 28.87
C LYS A 722 -11.79 -9.15 28.14
N GLU A 723 -13.02 -9.47 27.77
CA GLU A 723 -13.35 -10.66 26.96
C GLU A 723 -12.81 -10.62 25.52
N ILE A 724 -12.47 -9.45 24.98
CA ILE A 724 -11.78 -9.30 23.69
C ILE A 724 -10.27 -9.27 23.90
N LEU A 725 -9.80 -8.50 24.89
CA LEU A 725 -8.38 -8.39 25.25
C LEU A 725 -7.74 -9.75 25.56
N TRP A 726 -8.50 -10.71 26.08
CA TRP A 726 -8.03 -12.06 26.40
C TRP A 726 -8.68 -13.16 25.54
N ARG A 727 -9.32 -12.82 24.40
CA ARG A 727 -9.78 -13.81 23.42
C ARG A 727 -8.59 -14.48 22.72
N PRO A 728 -8.50 -15.83 22.66
CA PRO A 728 -7.48 -16.54 21.88
C PRO A 728 -7.52 -16.20 20.38
N LYS A 729 -6.42 -16.47 19.68
CA LYS A 729 -6.28 -16.10 18.26
C LYS A 729 -7.12 -16.99 17.33
N GLU A 730 -8.01 -16.36 16.57
CA GLU A 730 -8.63 -16.91 15.37
C GLU A 730 -7.90 -16.43 14.09
N ALA A 731 -7.86 -17.28 13.06
CA ALA A 731 -7.33 -16.94 11.75
C ALA A 731 -8.41 -16.28 10.89
N PHE A 732 -8.07 -15.27 10.09
CA PHE A 732 -9.09 -14.48 9.36
C PHE A 732 -9.99 -15.33 8.46
N SER A 733 -9.43 -16.28 7.70
CA SER A 733 -10.20 -17.22 6.86
C SER A 733 -11.14 -18.16 7.64
N ASP A 734 -11.00 -18.24 8.96
CA ASP A 734 -11.80 -19.05 9.86
C ASP A 734 -12.78 -18.22 10.70
N GLY A 735 -12.39 -17.03 11.14
CA GLY A 735 -13.24 -16.09 11.89
C GLY A 735 -14.41 -15.52 11.08
N ILE A 736 -14.22 -15.35 9.77
CA ILE A 736 -15.26 -14.88 8.82
C ILE A 736 -16.34 -15.95 8.50
N THR A 737 -16.31 -17.14 9.12
CA THR A 737 -17.11 -18.30 8.70
C THR A 737 -18.37 -18.52 9.52
N SER A 738 -19.45 -19.02 8.89
CA SER A 738 -20.66 -19.36 9.62
C SER A 738 -20.46 -20.63 10.44
N VAL A 739 -21.02 -20.66 11.65
CA VAL A 739 -21.00 -21.82 12.56
C VAL A 739 -21.57 -23.09 11.90
N LYS A 740 -22.48 -22.93 10.93
CA LYS A 740 -23.18 -24.02 10.23
C LYS A 740 -22.37 -24.66 9.10
N ASN A 741 -21.55 -23.90 8.39
CA ASN A 741 -20.67 -24.40 7.33
C ASN A 741 -19.49 -23.43 7.10
N SER A 742 -18.26 -23.95 7.10
CA SER A 742 -17.07 -23.09 7.04
C SER A 742 -16.67 -22.71 5.61
N TRP A 743 -16.08 -21.52 5.42
CA TRP A 743 -15.54 -21.07 4.12
C TRP A 743 -14.49 -22.05 3.57
N PHE A 744 -13.60 -22.56 4.43
CA PHE A 744 -12.68 -23.66 4.11
C PHE A 744 -13.42 -24.88 3.54
N LYS A 745 -14.48 -25.37 4.21
CA LYS A 745 -15.23 -26.53 3.71
C LYS A 745 -15.96 -26.23 2.41
N ILE A 746 -16.56 -25.06 2.27
CA ILE A 746 -17.23 -24.60 1.05
C ILE A 746 -16.26 -24.57 -0.15
N LEU A 747 -15.01 -24.12 0.07
CA LEU A 747 -13.95 -24.19 -0.92
C LEU A 747 -13.57 -25.63 -1.27
N GLN A 748 -13.37 -26.50 -0.26
CA GLN A 748 -13.04 -27.92 -0.47
C GLN A 748 -14.14 -28.66 -1.25
N ASP A 749 -15.40 -28.54 -0.80
CA ASP A 749 -16.57 -29.11 -1.47
C ASP A 749 -16.70 -28.61 -2.92
N TYR A 750 -16.29 -27.37 -3.22
CA TYR A 750 -16.28 -26.81 -4.58
C TYR A 750 -15.12 -27.35 -5.44
N VAL A 751 -13.87 -27.28 -4.97
CA VAL A 751 -12.70 -27.68 -5.78
C VAL A 751 -12.61 -29.18 -6.01
N GLU A 752 -13.21 -30.01 -5.15
CA GLU A 752 -13.37 -31.46 -5.36
C GLU A 752 -14.09 -31.78 -6.69
N HIS A 753 -14.99 -30.89 -7.13
CA HIS A 753 -15.70 -30.98 -8.41
C HIS A 753 -14.98 -30.25 -9.57
N GLN A 754 -13.83 -29.60 -9.32
CA GLN A 754 -13.05 -28.86 -10.33
C GLN A 754 -11.69 -29.50 -10.64
N VAL A 755 -11.17 -30.35 -9.76
CA VAL A 755 -9.87 -31.03 -9.87
C VAL A 755 -10.04 -32.52 -9.55
N ASP A 756 -9.94 -33.36 -10.57
CA ASP A 756 -10.02 -34.81 -10.40
C ASP A 756 -8.68 -35.43 -9.93
N ASP A 757 -8.73 -36.72 -9.57
CA ASP A 757 -7.56 -37.43 -9.03
C ASP A 757 -6.47 -37.68 -10.09
N ALA A 758 -6.80 -37.70 -11.38
CA ALA A 758 -5.83 -37.82 -12.46
C ALA A 758 -5.11 -36.48 -12.73
N MET A 759 -5.80 -35.35 -12.57
CA MET A 759 -5.21 -34.02 -12.52
C MET A 759 -4.21 -33.92 -11.37
N MET A 760 -4.55 -34.39 -10.17
CA MET A 760 -3.62 -34.44 -9.03
C MET A 760 -2.45 -35.41 -9.26
N ALA A 761 -2.69 -36.61 -9.79
CA ALA A 761 -1.63 -37.58 -10.10
C ALA A 761 -0.64 -37.09 -11.17
N THR A 762 -1.03 -36.10 -11.98
CA THR A 762 -0.20 -35.45 -13.01
C THR A 762 0.29 -34.05 -12.61
N ALA A 763 0.13 -33.65 -11.34
CA ALA A 763 0.45 -32.30 -10.86
C ALA A 763 1.94 -31.94 -11.01
N ALA A 764 2.85 -32.88 -10.73
CA ALA A 764 4.30 -32.65 -10.81
C ALA A 764 4.80 -32.45 -12.26
N GLN A 765 4.14 -33.08 -13.24
CA GLN A 765 4.43 -32.95 -14.66
C GLN A 765 3.89 -31.62 -15.21
N ARG A 766 2.72 -31.18 -14.72
CA ARG A 766 2.07 -29.92 -15.14
C ARG A 766 2.65 -28.69 -14.47
N PHE A 767 2.98 -28.78 -13.19
CA PHE A 767 3.43 -27.66 -12.34
C PHE A 767 4.72 -28.05 -11.59
N PRO A 768 5.85 -28.28 -12.30
CA PRO A 768 7.07 -28.83 -11.69
C PRO A 768 7.75 -27.89 -10.67
N PHE A 769 7.49 -26.59 -10.74
CA PHE A 769 7.87 -25.63 -9.71
C PHE A 769 6.70 -25.41 -8.74
N ASN A 770 6.95 -25.56 -7.43
CA ASN A 770 5.97 -25.47 -6.35
C ASN A 770 4.68 -26.29 -6.63
N THR A 771 4.89 -27.57 -6.93
CA THR A 771 3.84 -28.57 -7.18
C THR A 771 2.75 -28.52 -6.10
N PRO A 772 1.47 -28.29 -6.46
CA PRO A 772 0.39 -28.24 -5.48
C PRO A 772 0.15 -29.61 -4.86
N GLN A 773 0.07 -29.65 -3.52
CA GLN A 773 -0.13 -30.90 -2.75
C GLN A 773 -1.61 -31.20 -2.46
N THR A 774 -2.52 -30.28 -2.76
CA THR A 774 -3.97 -30.41 -2.55
C THR A 774 -4.74 -29.93 -3.77
N LYS A 775 -5.98 -30.41 -3.94
CA LYS A 775 -6.89 -29.98 -5.02
C LYS A 775 -7.18 -28.47 -5.00
N GLU A 776 -7.25 -27.85 -3.81
CA GLU A 776 -7.40 -26.40 -3.68
C GLU A 776 -6.16 -25.64 -4.18
N GLY A 777 -4.96 -26.06 -3.77
CA GLY A 777 -3.71 -25.48 -4.30
C GLY A 777 -3.58 -25.67 -5.81
N TYR A 778 -4.04 -26.81 -6.34
CA TYR A 778 -4.06 -27.07 -7.78
C TYR A 778 -5.03 -26.12 -8.50
N TYR A 779 -6.24 -25.94 -7.97
CA TYR A 779 -7.24 -25.03 -8.52
C TYR A 779 -6.76 -23.57 -8.53
N TYR A 780 -6.19 -23.08 -7.43
CA TYR A 780 -5.59 -21.75 -7.38
C TYR A 780 -4.41 -21.60 -8.34
N ARG A 781 -3.56 -22.63 -8.45
CA ARG A 781 -2.45 -22.65 -9.42
C ARG A 781 -2.94 -22.63 -10.87
N GLN A 782 -4.04 -23.31 -11.20
CA GLN A 782 -4.66 -23.24 -12.53
C GLN A 782 -5.16 -21.83 -12.87
N ILE A 783 -5.79 -21.13 -11.91
CA ILE A 783 -6.23 -19.74 -12.10
C ILE A 783 -5.02 -18.81 -12.26
N PHE A 784 -3.99 -18.98 -11.41
CA PHE A 784 -2.77 -18.20 -11.49
C PHE A 784 -2.07 -18.36 -12.85
N GLU A 785 -1.81 -19.59 -13.31
CA GLU A 785 -1.14 -19.85 -14.60
C GLU A 785 -2.01 -19.43 -15.82
N ARG A 786 -3.33 -19.23 -15.64
CA ARG A 786 -4.22 -18.66 -16.67
C ARG A 786 -4.01 -17.16 -16.86
N HIS A 787 -3.70 -16.42 -15.80
CA HIS A 787 -3.40 -14.98 -15.84
C HIS A 787 -1.91 -14.68 -16.00
N TYR A 788 -1.07 -15.53 -15.42
CA TYR A 788 0.39 -15.37 -15.25
C TYR A 788 1.15 -16.63 -15.70
N PRO A 789 1.02 -17.05 -16.96
CA PRO A 789 1.63 -18.29 -17.45
C PRO A 789 3.16 -18.25 -17.31
N GLY A 790 3.71 -19.25 -16.62
CA GLY A 790 5.15 -19.39 -16.40
C GLY A 790 5.75 -18.39 -15.42
N ARG A 791 4.95 -17.87 -14.47
CA ARG A 791 5.37 -16.85 -13.47
C ARG A 791 5.35 -17.34 -12.02
N ALA A 792 5.32 -18.66 -11.83
CA ALA A 792 5.17 -19.25 -10.51
C ALA A 792 6.34 -18.95 -9.55
N ASP A 793 7.48 -18.52 -10.08
CA ASP A 793 8.69 -18.11 -9.36
C ASP A 793 8.54 -16.81 -8.57
N TRP A 794 7.46 -16.03 -8.77
CA TRP A 794 7.12 -14.89 -7.91
C TRP A 794 6.79 -15.29 -6.47
N LEU A 795 6.31 -16.53 -6.27
CA LEU A 795 6.13 -17.13 -4.95
C LEU A 795 7.21 -18.21 -4.76
N THR A 796 8.18 -17.94 -3.88
CA THR A 796 9.28 -18.88 -3.60
C THR A 796 8.79 -20.17 -2.95
N HIS A 797 7.80 -20.09 -2.07
CA HIS A 797 7.24 -21.21 -1.30
C HIS A 797 5.83 -20.90 -0.81
N TYR A 798 5.01 -21.92 -0.57
CA TYR A 798 3.73 -21.77 0.13
C TYR A 798 3.94 -21.37 1.60
N TRP A 799 3.02 -20.58 2.16
CA TRP A 799 2.99 -20.32 3.60
C TRP A 799 2.64 -21.62 4.33
N MET A 800 3.49 -22.04 5.29
CA MET A 800 3.26 -23.25 6.09
C MET A 800 3.72 -23.02 7.54
N PRO A 801 2.99 -23.54 8.56
CA PRO A 801 3.37 -23.40 9.97
C PRO A 801 4.56 -24.30 10.33
N LYS A 802 5.52 -23.77 11.10
CA LYS A 802 6.65 -24.57 11.62
C LYS A 802 6.23 -25.49 12.77
N TRP A 803 7.09 -26.48 13.04
CA TRP A 803 7.00 -27.44 14.16
C TRP A 803 5.71 -28.30 14.18
N ILE A 804 4.98 -28.34 13.07
CA ILE A 804 3.81 -29.20 12.86
C ILE A 804 3.98 -29.90 11.50
N ASN A 805 3.75 -31.21 11.46
CA ASN A 805 3.64 -31.92 10.19
C ASN A 805 2.26 -31.66 9.59
N ALA A 806 2.19 -30.74 8.63
CA ALA A 806 0.96 -30.30 7.97
C ALA A 806 1.13 -30.31 6.44
N THR A 807 0.10 -30.71 5.72
CA THR A 807 0.04 -30.72 4.23
C THR A 807 -0.87 -29.64 3.65
N ASP A 808 -1.65 -28.98 4.51
CA ASP A 808 -2.47 -27.81 4.21
C ASP A 808 -2.28 -26.80 5.37
N PRO A 809 -2.11 -25.50 5.09
CA PRO A 809 -1.78 -24.51 6.12
C PRO A 809 -2.96 -24.06 7.00
N SER A 810 -4.18 -24.53 6.75
CA SER A 810 -5.37 -24.20 7.55
C SER A 810 -5.15 -24.46 9.03
N ALA A 811 -5.54 -23.51 9.87
CA ALA A 811 -5.61 -23.71 11.32
C ALA A 811 -6.42 -24.97 11.70
N ARG A 812 -7.49 -25.29 10.94
CA ARG A 812 -8.39 -26.42 11.21
C ARG A 812 -7.80 -27.80 10.92
N THR A 813 -6.75 -27.91 10.09
CA THR A 813 -6.07 -29.20 9.84
C THR A 813 -5.04 -29.51 10.93
N LEU A 814 -4.62 -28.50 11.71
CA LEU A 814 -3.68 -28.66 12.81
C LEU A 814 -4.36 -29.31 14.01
N SER A 815 -3.73 -30.37 14.56
CA SER A 815 -4.30 -31.18 15.65
C SER A 815 -4.65 -30.41 16.94
N HIS A 816 -4.11 -29.21 17.14
CA HIS A 816 -4.35 -28.41 18.34
C HIS A 816 -5.68 -27.64 18.31
N TYR A 817 -6.22 -27.30 17.13
CA TYR A 817 -7.52 -26.62 17.04
C TYR A 817 -8.69 -27.51 17.46
N LYS A 818 -8.53 -28.84 17.37
CA LYS A 818 -9.52 -29.79 17.90
C LYS A 818 -9.59 -29.75 19.43
N SER A 819 -8.43 -29.77 20.10
CA SER A 819 -8.36 -29.79 21.58
C SER A 819 -8.87 -28.52 22.26
N PHE A 820 -8.99 -27.40 21.54
CA PHE A 820 -9.62 -26.16 22.03
C PHE A 820 -11.06 -25.94 21.52
N ALA A 821 -11.58 -26.81 20.66
CA ALA A 821 -12.99 -26.82 20.23
C ALA A 821 -13.81 -27.95 20.90
N GLU A 822 -13.12 -28.89 21.55
CA GLU A 822 -13.67 -30.04 22.29
C GLU A 822 -13.59 -29.84 23.82
N ALA A 823 -13.18 -28.65 24.29
CA ALA A 823 -12.97 -28.28 25.70
C ALA A 823 -13.63 -26.92 26.03
#